data_AF-A0ABD0S5R8-F1
#
_entry.id   AF-A0ABD0S5R8-F1
#
_cell.length_a   1.000
_cell.length_b   1.000
_cell.length_c   1.000
_cell.angle_alpha   90.00
_cell.angle_beta   90.00
_cell.angle_gamma   90.00
#
_symmetry.space_group_name_H-M   'P 1'
#
loop_
_entity.id
_entity.type
_entity.pdbx_description
1 polymer ?
#
loop_
_entity_poly.entity_id
_entity_poly.type
_entity_poly.pdbx_seq_one_letter_code
_entity_poly.pdbx_strand_id
1 'polypeptide(L)'
;MVLLVLFLCGVIVNIPPAFSQQKDEIIFHYNNTYKYNVPYTVYVSKHTEYIMEFGGETYDTPARVTVASGSANRTYPLFITARQQKGVFSWQLPMLVQTPVGLEQFTNISRTLCPHNNPYSEDEDSCDISSLNNPIVHLTSSSPDDIEVTIVVETVLEFFIKLNSETNVTSTPSQPKYYFYPFKQGPNDMMDLSTQTVKKKHMCHEELNDNEQSQLESYFLRSSFIEDDGWLSRPKSVIVLIESDDDICAVVSIQNYSCPVFDNERDILYDGYYLTMTRRGGITLTQDTFPIGFYIVFIVKTSDDDCLDRVPTNSTLPKMAHYLGWGEERVVYVPTNDGRVKHFSFRIIETISYQEYLIAAGAALAFFLSFYVAFIIVILCQRRQQTPLNVDSSHSEEGRLTPDAIAQSGPVAVPAVPDASGSGESSARRRRGGDGDAMLASQRTADCSSSSDTESDFSTLDDANTEKDVYRMGGKLCVANLARCRPRVLSARSKMYLWNVLTVAVFYTLPVIQLVVTYQRLLNQSGNQDLCYFNFLCAHPLLVLSDFNHVYSNLGYVLLGLLFLLQVWRRQQRHRARGAVEKELGIPQHFGLLYAMGVALVSEGMLSAAYHVCPNSMNFQFDTSFMYVTSVLCMVKIYQSRHPDINARAHATFGVLALIIFVGLVGVLNANFYFWIAFTALHLVTCLVMTFQIYYLGRFRLDGGVVYRAARELVTRPLAAITPTYCGRCVLLVIANLSNWAIAAYGVSQHSRDFASHLLLVLMSNLFLYTLFYIVMKLLHRETIRWYSWVYIALTYSVWFGSSYFYLDQSTNWALTPAQSRQSNRVCSLLQLYDSHDAWHFLSSAAMFFSFNMYLTIDDNLARVPRSNIMVF
;
A
#
# COMPACT_ATOMS: atom_id res chain seq x y z
N MET A 1 6.42 53.56 -88.85
CA MET A 1 6.53 52.59 -89.95
C MET A 1 7.19 51.33 -89.38
N VAL A 2 6.46 50.32 -88.90
CA VAL A 2 5.04 49.95 -89.13
C VAL A 2 4.76 49.62 -90.60
N LEU A 3 4.14 48.45 -90.84
CA LEU A 3 3.64 47.93 -92.13
C LEU A 3 4.70 47.71 -93.24
N LEU A 4 4.93 46.45 -93.65
CA LEU A 4 4.50 45.99 -95.00
C LEU A 4 4.65 44.48 -95.33
N VAL A 5 5.43 43.65 -94.60
CA VAL A 5 5.86 42.32 -95.13
C VAL A 5 5.58 41.12 -94.20
N LEU A 6 4.45 41.14 -93.48
CA LEU A 6 3.91 39.95 -92.78
C LEU A 6 2.42 39.73 -93.08
N PHE A 7 2.03 40.01 -94.32
CA PHE A 7 0.69 39.75 -94.84
C PHE A 7 0.81 39.04 -96.20
N LEU A 8 0.66 37.71 -96.20
CA LEU A 8 0.06 36.83 -97.23
C LEU A 8 0.62 35.39 -97.09
N CYS A 9 -0.26 34.39 -97.26
CA CYS A 9 -0.03 32.95 -97.04
C CYS A 9 0.25 32.58 -95.56
N GLY A 10 -0.70 32.10 -94.76
CA GLY A 10 -2.00 31.50 -95.10
C GLY A 10 -1.94 29.98 -95.02
N VAL A 11 -1.86 29.45 -93.79
CA VAL A 11 -2.11 28.03 -93.49
C VAL A 11 -3.16 27.97 -92.39
N ILE A 12 -4.34 27.46 -92.73
CA ILE A 12 -5.45 27.27 -91.80
C ILE A 12 -5.16 26.01 -91.00
N VAL A 13 -4.87 26.16 -89.71
CA VAL A 13 -4.92 25.06 -88.74
C VAL A 13 -6.12 25.33 -87.84
N ASN A 14 -7.09 24.41 -87.86
CA ASN A 14 -8.26 24.48 -86.99
C ASN A 14 -7.82 24.33 -85.52
N ILE A 15 -7.85 25.45 -84.79
CA ILE A 15 -7.80 25.44 -83.33
C ILE A 15 -9.21 25.07 -82.85
N PRO A 16 -9.41 23.99 -82.07
CA PRO A 16 -10.71 23.71 -81.46
C PRO A 16 -11.07 24.87 -80.52
N PRO A 17 -12.36 25.22 -80.38
CA PRO A 17 -12.75 26.40 -79.60
C PRO A 17 -12.22 26.29 -78.17
N ALA A 18 -11.74 27.41 -77.65
CA ALA A 18 -11.24 27.49 -76.28
C ALA A 18 -12.27 26.89 -75.33
N PHE A 19 -11.85 25.89 -74.55
CA PHE A 19 -12.63 25.40 -73.43
C PHE A 19 -12.91 26.61 -72.54
N SER A 20 -14.19 26.92 -72.31
CA SER A 20 -14.56 27.92 -71.32
C SER A 20 -13.98 27.45 -69.99
N GLN A 21 -12.95 28.15 -69.50
CA GLN A 21 -12.46 27.95 -68.15
C GLN A 21 -13.49 28.58 -67.23
N GLN A 22 -14.57 27.84 -67.00
CA GLN A 22 -15.57 28.14 -65.99
C GLN A 22 -14.80 28.34 -64.69
N LYS A 23 -14.87 29.55 -64.12
CA LYS A 23 -14.34 29.77 -62.78
C LYS A 23 -15.07 28.79 -61.86
N ASP A 24 -14.33 28.01 -61.10
CA ASP A 24 -14.87 27.27 -59.96
C ASP A 24 -15.28 28.29 -58.88
N GLU A 25 -16.42 28.94 -59.08
CA GLU A 25 -17.00 29.88 -58.12
C GLU A 25 -17.62 29.07 -56.97
N ILE A 26 -17.10 29.26 -55.76
CA ILE A 26 -17.63 28.66 -54.53
C ILE A 26 -18.82 29.49 -54.07
N ILE A 27 -19.97 28.83 -53.92
CA ILE A 27 -21.21 29.43 -53.41
C ILE A 27 -21.18 29.38 -51.88
N PHE A 28 -21.15 30.55 -51.25
CA PHE A 28 -21.23 30.68 -49.79
C PHE A 28 -22.68 30.89 -49.35
N HIS A 29 -23.23 29.92 -48.63
CA HIS A 29 -24.53 30.04 -47.98
C HIS A 29 -24.37 30.69 -46.60
N TYR A 30 -24.68 31.99 -46.54
CA TYR A 30 -24.85 32.76 -45.31
C TYR A 30 -26.28 33.30 -45.28
N ASN A 31 -27.10 32.82 -44.34
CA ASN A 31 -28.50 33.22 -44.16
C ASN A 31 -28.68 33.82 -42.76
N ASN A 32 -29.81 34.49 -42.52
CA ASN A 32 -30.16 35.03 -41.21
C ASN A 32 -30.11 33.97 -40.10
N THR A 33 -29.85 34.45 -38.88
CA THR A 33 -29.56 33.68 -37.66
C THR A 33 -30.41 32.41 -37.48
N TYR A 34 -29.72 31.27 -37.34
CA TYR A 34 -30.30 29.95 -37.13
C TYR A 34 -30.72 29.74 -35.67
N LYS A 35 -31.83 29.05 -35.46
CA LYS A 35 -32.34 28.74 -34.11
C LYS A 35 -31.67 27.51 -33.50
N TYR A 36 -31.44 27.57 -32.19
CA TYR A 36 -31.07 26.43 -31.34
C TYR A 36 -32.16 25.34 -31.30
N ASN A 37 -31.76 24.11 -30.97
CA ASN A 37 -32.62 22.93 -30.79
C ASN A 37 -33.46 22.55 -32.05
N VAL A 38 -33.04 23.02 -33.23
CA VAL A 38 -33.65 22.69 -34.52
C VAL A 38 -32.61 21.97 -35.38
N PRO A 39 -32.93 20.78 -35.95
CA PRO A 39 -32.05 20.11 -36.90
C PRO A 39 -32.17 20.76 -38.29
N TYR A 40 -31.03 21.03 -38.92
CA TYR A 40 -30.94 21.50 -40.31
C TYR A 40 -30.20 20.46 -41.15
N THR A 41 -30.69 20.20 -42.36
CA THR A 41 -30.00 19.33 -43.33
C THR A 41 -29.57 20.16 -44.52
N VAL A 42 -28.29 20.06 -44.87
CA VAL A 42 -27.62 20.86 -45.93
C VAL A 42 -26.76 19.96 -46.81
N TYR A 43 -26.43 20.43 -48.02
CA TYR A 43 -25.67 19.67 -49.02
C TYR A 43 -24.35 20.38 -49.32
N VAL A 44 -23.22 19.77 -48.92
CA VAL A 44 -21.89 20.40 -48.97
C VAL A 44 -21.03 19.73 -50.04
N SER A 45 -20.37 20.52 -50.88
CA SER A 45 -19.48 20.02 -51.94
C SER A 45 -18.37 21.03 -52.25
N LYS A 46 -17.45 20.69 -53.17
CA LYS A 46 -16.35 21.57 -53.61
C LYS A 46 -16.79 22.92 -54.20
N HIS A 47 -18.09 23.11 -54.44
CA HIS A 47 -18.69 24.33 -54.96
C HIS A 47 -19.64 25.01 -53.97
N THR A 48 -19.85 24.45 -52.77
CA THR A 48 -20.91 24.88 -51.87
C THR A 48 -20.47 24.76 -50.41
N GLU A 49 -20.29 25.90 -49.77
CA GLU A 49 -19.91 26.02 -48.35
C GLU A 49 -21.02 26.69 -47.55
N TYR A 50 -21.20 26.28 -46.28
CA TYR A 50 -22.22 26.84 -45.38
C TYR A 50 -21.57 27.50 -44.18
N ILE A 51 -21.94 28.75 -43.91
CA ILE A 51 -21.55 29.50 -42.71
C ILE A 51 -22.84 29.81 -41.93
N MET A 52 -23.01 29.14 -40.80
CA MET A 52 -24.24 29.14 -40.01
C MET A 52 -24.00 29.82 -38.65
N GLU A 53 -24.52 31.02 -38.47
CA GLU A 53 -24.56 31.70 -37.16
C GLU A 53 -25.82 31.27 -36.40
N PHE A 54 -25.65 30.69 -35.20
CA PHE A 54 -26.76 30.32 -34.33
C PHE A 54 -27.02 31.39 -33.26
N GLY A 55 -28.28 31.70 -33.00
CA GLY A 55 -28.67 32.74 -32.04
C GLY A 55 -30.19 32.93 -31.93
N GLY A 56 -30.62 33.79 -31.01
CA GLY A 56 -32.03 34.20 -30.86
C GLY A 56 -32.50 34.32 -29.41
N GLU A 57 -32.03 33.44 -28.53
CA GLU A 57 -32.24 33.49 -27.07
C GLU A 57 -30.88 33.52 -26.36
N THR A 58 -30.78 34.29 -25.28
CA THR A 58 -29.56 34.39 -24.47
C THR A 58 -29.52 33.24 -23.46
N TYR A 59 -28.56 32.34 -23.62
CA TYR A 59 -28.31 31.22 -22.69
C TYR A 59 -26.92 31.33 -22.06
N ASP A 60 -26.86 31.20 -20.73
CA ASP A 60 -25.61 31.19 -19.96
C ASP A 60 -24.87 29.83 -20.00
N THR A 61 -25.44 28.82 -20.66
CA THR A 61 -24.85 27.49 -20.81
C THR A 61 -24.13 27.33 -22.16
N PRO A 62 -23.13 26.43 -22.25
CA PRO A 62 -22.43 26.20 -23.51
C PRO A 62 -23.31 25.56 -24.58
N ALA A 63 -23.01 25.88 -25.83
CA ALA A 63 -23.62 25.25 -27.00
C ALA A 63 -22.95 23.90 -27.30
N ARG A 64 -23.75 22.90 -27.66
CA ARG A 64 -23.32 21.59 -28.13
C ARG A 64 -23.64 21.46 -29.62
N VAL A 65 -22.62 21.24 -30.43
CA VAL A 65 -22.75 21.07 -31.88
C VAL A 65 -22.69 19.58 -32.19
N THR A 66 -23.78 19.05 -32.75
CA THR A 66 -23.89 17.69 -33.27
C THR A 66 -23.91 17.75 -34.79
N VAL A 67 -23.01 17.02 -35.44
CA VAL A 67 -22.96 16.88 -36.90
C VAL A 67 -22.93 15.41 -37.26
N ALA A 68 -23.80 15.02 -38.19
CA ALA A 68 -23.89 13.67 -38.73
C ALA A 68 -23.91 13.70 -40.27
N SER A 69 -23.15 12.79 -40.90
CA SER A 69 -23.19 12.57 -42.33
C SER A 69 -22.84 11.12 -42.66
N GLY A 70 -23.78 10.40 -43.28
CA GLY A 70 -23.57 9.03 -43.78
C GLY A 70 -22.92 8.97 -45.16
N SER A 71 -22.93 10.07 -45.91
CA SER A 71 -22.35 10.18 -47.25
C SER A 71 -20.88 10.64 -47.27
N ALA A 72 -20.38 11.21 -46.17
CA ALA A 72 -18.97 11.61 -46.07
C ALA A 72 -18.02 10.40 -46.09
N ASN A 73 -16.97 10.47 -46.92
CA ASN A 73 -16.05 9.36 -47.16
C ASN A 73 -14.58 9.81 -46.94
N ARG A 74 -13.67 8.86 -46.71
CA ARG A 74 -12.26 9.13 -46.34
C ARG A 74 -11.47 9.89 -47.41
N THR A 75 -11.83 9.74 -48.68
CA THR A 75 -11.17 10.44 -49.80
C THR A 75 -11.52 11.93 -49.84
N TYR A 76 -12.75 12.28 -49.45
CA TYR A 76 -13.28 13.64 -49.44
C TYR A 76 -14.02 13.87 -48.11
N PRO A 77 -13.29 14.10 -47.01
CA PRO A 77 -13.92 14.36 -45.73
C PRO A 77 -14.72 15.66 -45.75
N LEU A 78 -15.70 15.73 -44.86
CA LEU A 78 -16.36 16.95 -44.44
C LEU A 78 -15.53 17.56 -43.31
N PHE A 79 -15.16 18.82 -43.41
CA PHE A 79 -14.52 19.59 -42.35
C PHE A 79 -15.56 20.49 -41.67
N ILE A 80 -15.54 20.48 -40.34
CA ILE A 80 -16.42 21.25 -39.48
C ILE A 80 -15.55 22.18 -38.66
N THR A 81 -15.83 23.48 -38.71
CA THR A 81 -15.15 24.49 -37.89
C THR A 81 -16.19 25.27 -37.10
N ALA A 82 -16.21 25.11 -35.77
CA ALA A 82 -17.07 25.84 -34.85
C ALA A 82 -16.28 26.96 -34.17
N ARG A 83 -16.65 28.21 -34.43
CA ARG A 83 -16.02 29.41 -33.89
C ARG A 83 -16.88 30.05 -32.81
N GLN A 84 -16.22 30.48 -31.73
CA GLN A 84 -16.74 31.38 -30.70
C GLN A 84 -15.77 32.56 -30.51
N GLN A 85 -16.09 33.50 -29.62
CA GLN A 85 -15.27 34.70 -29.42
C GLN A 85 -13.85 34.41 -28.91
N LYS A 86 -13.68 33.42 -28.03
CA LYS A 86 -12.38 33.06 -27.42
C LYS A 86 -11.66 31.87 -28.08
N GLY A 87 -12.27 31.19 -29.05
CA GLY A 87 -11.70 29.94 -29.54
C GLY A 87 -12.36 29.40 -30.82
N VAL A 88 -11.65 28.47 -31.45
CA VAL A 88 -12.10 27.75 -32.64
C VAL A 88 -11.86 26.27 -32.41
N PHE A 89 -12.91 25.47 -32.55
CA PHE A 89 -12.85 24.01 -32.57
C PHE A 89 -12.98 23.54 -34.02
N SER A 90 -12.19 22.55 -34.43
CA SER A 90 -12.35 21.94 -35.75
C SER A 90 -12.19 20.42 -35.67
N TRP A 91 -13.01 19.72 -36.46
CA TRP A 91 -12.97 18.27 -36.59
C TRP A 91 -13.43 17.86 -38.00
N GLN A 92 -13.21 16.60 -38.34
CA GLN A 92 -13.59 16.04 -39.64
C GLN A 92 -14.59 14.89 -39.50
N LEU A 93 -15.45 14.74 -40.50
CA LEU A 93 -16.30 13.58 -40.70
C LEU A 93 -15.93 12.87 -42.02
N PRO A 94 -15.77 11.54 -42.03
CA PRO A 94 -15.80 10.68 -40.84
C PRO A 94 -14.55 10.85 -39.96
N MET A 95 -14.73 10.77 -38.64
CA MET A 95 -13.61 10.79 -37.69
C MET A 95 -13.03 9.38 -37.57
N LEU A 96 -11.70 9.28 -37.67
CA LEU A 96 -10.95 8.03 -37.57
C LEU A 96 -10.23 7.99 -36.23
N VAL A 97 -10.55 7.00 -35.40
CA VAL A 97 -9.87 6.77 -34.12
C VAL A 97 -9.04 5.49 -34.24
N GLN A 98 -7.73 5.62 -34.05
CA GLN A 98 -6.82 4.48 -34.06
C GLN A 98 -6.77 3.86 -32.66
N THR A 99 -7.21 2.61 -32.56
CA THR A 99 -7.15 1.80 -31.33
C THR A 99 -5.92 0.88 -31.38
N PRO A 100 -5.56 0.20 -30.27
CA PRO A 100 -4.50 -0.82 -30.29
C PRO A 100 -4.76 -2.00 -31.23
N VAL A 101 -6.03 -2.23 -31.60
CA VAL A 101 -6.48 -3.44 -32.31
C VAL A 101 -6.94 -3.15 -33.75
N GLY A 102 -7.30 -1.90 -34.07
CA GLY A 102 -7.81 -1.51 -35.40
C GLY A 102 -8.03 0.00 -35.55
N LEU A 103 -8.69 0.38 -36.66
CA LEU A 103 -9.20 1.74 -36.86
C LEU A 103 -10.72 1.70 -36.71
N GLU A 104 -11.26 2.59 -35.88
CA GLU A 104 -12.70 2.84 -35.72
C GLU A 104 -13.09 4.06 -36.56
N GLN A 105 -14.31 4.08 -37.09
CA GLN A 105 -14.84 5.18 -37.90
C GLN A 105 -16.20 5.66 -37.38
N PHE A 106 -16.30 6.96 -37.11
CA PHE A 106 -17.53 7.60 -36.65
C PHE A 106 -18.09 8.58 -37.69
N THR A 107 -19.38 8.43 -38.00
CA THR A 107 -20.15 9.28 -38.94
C THR A 107 -21.09 10.28 -38.24
N ASN A 108 -21.18 10.20 -36.90
CA ASN A 108 -21.96 11.07 -36.04
C ASN A 108 -21.09 11.52 -34.86
N ILE A 109 -20.91 12.84 -34.69
CA ILE A 109 -20.05 13.45 -33.67
C ILE A 109 -20.80 14.58 -32.98
N SER A 110 -20.66 14.67 -31.65
CA SER A 110 -21.14 15.80 -30.87
C SER A 110 -20.02 16.37 -30.00
N ARG A 111 -19.79 17.67 -30.11
CA ARG A 111 -18.81 18.41 -29.29
C ARG A 111 -19.52 19.50 -28.51
N THR A 112 -19.24 19.61 -27.20
CA THR A 112 -19.66 20.78 -26.41
C THR A 112 -18.60 21.85 -26.57
N LEU A 113 -19.00 23.06 -26.97
CA LEU A 113 -18.11 24.19 -27.13
C LEU A 113 -17.82 24.84 -25.77
N CYS A 114 -16.62 25.41 -25.60
CA CYS A 114 -16.26 26.09 -24.37
C CYS A 114 -17.19 27.29 -24.06
N PRO A 115 -17.58 27.52 -22.81
CA PRO A 115 -18.28 28.77 -22.45
C PRO A 115 -17.30 29.95 -22.60
N HIS A 116 -17.61 30.90 -23.49
CA HIS A 116 -16.73 32.06 -23.73
C HIS A 116 -16.82 33.10 -22.60
N ASN A 117 -18.02 33.24 -22.00
CA ASN A 117 -18.24 34.06 -20.82
C ASN A 117 -17.89 33.24 -19.59
N ASN A 118 -16.98 33.75 -18.78
CA ASN A 118 -16.63 33.20 -17.48
C ASN A 118 -17.33 34.07 -16.43
N PRO A 119 -18.48 33.66 -15.85
CA PRO A 119 -19.17 34.42 -14.80
C PRO A 119 -18.44 34.39 -13.44
N TYR A 120 -17.31 33.67 -13.33
CA TYR A 120 -16.51 33.53 -12.12
C TYR A 120 -15.08 34.09 -12.23
N SER A 121 -14.69 34.70 -13.36
CA SER A 121 -13.42 35.41 -13.50
C SER A 121 -13.51 36.76 -12.81
N GLU A 122 -12.52 37.10 -11.99
CA GLU A 122 -12.44 38.37 -11.27
C GLU A 122 -11.55 39.40 -12.03
N ASP A 123 -11.16 39.09 -13.27
CA ASP A 123 -10.31 39.93 -14.14
C ASP A 123 -11.15 40.97 -14.91
N GLU A 124 -10.70 42.23 -14.93
CA GLU A 124 -11.34 43.33 -15.68
C GLU A 124 -11.35 43.07 -17.21
N ASP A 125 -10.35 42.34 -17.74
CA ASP A 125 -10.30 41.86 -19.13
C ASP A 125 -11.51 40.99 -19.54
N SER A 126 -12.32 40.53 -18.57
CA SER A 126 -13.55 39.78 -18.83
C SER A 126 -14.75 40.65 -19.25
N CYS A 127 -14.62 41.97 -19.21
CA CYS A 127 -15.67 42.93 -19.55
C CYS A 127 -15.78 43.22 -21.06
N ASP A 128 -14.70 43.07 -21.84
CA ASP A 128 -14.68 43.28 -23.31
C ASP A 128 -15.37 42.14 -24.10
N ILE A 129 -15.89 41.12 -23.42
CA ILE A 129 -16.51 39.93 -24.02
C ILE A 129 -18.02 40.14 -24.11
N SER A 130 -18.62 40.06 -25.29
CA SER A 130 -20.07 40.23 -25.42
C SER A 130 -20.83 39.11 -24.70
N SER A 131 -21.95 39.45 -24.07
CA SER A 131 -22.88 38.48 -23.46
C SER A 131 -23.59 37.55 -24.46
N LEU A 132 -23.52 37.84 -25.77
CA LEU A 132 -24.15 37.04 -26.83
C LEU A 132 -23.33 35.78 -27.16
N ASN A 133 -23.85 34.62 -26.78
CA ASN A 133 -23.30 33.31 -27.12
C ASN A 133 -23.84 32.82 -28.47
N ASN A 134 -23.32 33.40 -29.55
CA ASN A 134 -23.64 33.00 -30.92
C ASN A 134 -22.46 32.20 -31.53
N PRO A 135 -22.49 30.86 -31.55
CA PRO A 135 -21.49 30.06 -32.23
C PRO A 135 -21.72 30.13 -33.75
N ILE A 136 -20.62 30.26 -34.50
CA ILE A 136 -20.63 30.21 -35.97
C ILE A 136 -20.05 28.87 -36.39
N VAL A 137 -20.83 28.06 -37.09
CA VAL A 137 -20.37 26.77 -37.64
C VAL A 137 -20.17 26.89 -39.15
N HIS A 138 -18.96 26.58 -39.60
CA HIS A 138 -18.57 26.54 -41.01
C HIS A 138 -18.39 25.08 -41.44
N LEU A 139 -19.08 24.69 -42.52
CA LEU A 139 -19.06 23.36 -43.11
C LEU A 139 -18.46 23.42 -44.51
N THR A 140 -17.41 22.65 -44.76
CA THR A 140 -16.68 22.61 -46.04
C THR A 140 -16.30 21.20 -46.45
N SER A 141 -16.21 20.93 -47.75
CA SER A 141 -15.64 19.68 -48.28
C SER A 141 -15.05 19.90 -49.67
N SER A 142 -14.07 19.09 -50.05
CA SER A 142 -13.55 19.03 -51.42
C SER A 142 -14.23 17.96 -52.28
N SER A 143 -15.34 17.38 -51.81
CA SER A 143 -16.10 16.36 -52.55
C SER A 143 -16.62 16.89 -53.89
N PRO A 144 -16.48 16.13 -55.00
CA PRO A 144 -17.10 16.49 -56.27
C PRO A 144 -18.62 16.26 -56.26
N ASP A 145 -19.11 15.35 -55.43
CA ASP A 145 -20.52 15.03 -55.23
C ASP A 145 -21.06 15.70 -53.95
N ASP A 146 -22.36 15.99 -53.91
CA ASP A 146 -22.99 16.63 -52.75
C ASP A 146 -23.07 15.68 -51.54
N ILE A 147 -22.43 16.08 -50.43
CA ILE A 147 -22.50 15.39 -49.15
C ILE A 147 -23.72 15.90 -48.37
N GLU A 148 -24.65 15.02 -48.05
CA GLU A 148 -25.75 15.31 -47.12
C GLU A 148 -25.20 15.41 -45.69
N VAL A 149 -25.46 16.53 -45.03
CA VAL A 149 -25.02 16.83 -43.67
C VAL A 149 -26.21 17.27 -42.82
N THR A 150 -26.45 16.57 -41.71
CA THR A 150 -27.39 17.02 -40.67
C THR A 150 -26.60 17.67 -39.54
N ILE A 151 -26.97 18.91 -39.19
CA ILE A 151 -26.42 19.67 -38.08
C ILE A 151 -27.51 20.05 -37.08
N VAL A 152 -27.22 19.87 -35.80
CA VAL A 152 -28.06 20.32 -34.68
C VAL A 152 -27.16 21.08 -33.71
N VAL A 153 -27.58 22.27 -33.29
CA VAL A 153 -26.91 23.02 -32.22
C VAL A 153 -27.88 23.18 -31.07
N GLU A 154 -27.51 22.63 -29.93
CA GLU A 154 -28.32 22.52 -28.72
C GLU A 154 -27.65 23.25 -27.57
N THR A 155 -28.38 23.58 -26.51
CA THR A 155 -27.78 24.10 -25.27
C THR A 155 -27.64 22.99 -24.24
N VAL A 156 -26.52 22.96 -23.51
CA VAL A 156 -26.32 21.96 -22.45
C VAL A 156 -27.18 22.31 -21.24
N LEU A 157 -28.26 21.54 -21.05
CA LEU A 157 -29.09 21.58 -19.86
C LEU A 157 -28.26 21.15 -18.63
N GLU A 158 -28.51 21.78 -17.48
CA GLU A 158 -27.91 21.44 -16.19
C GLU A 158 -26.36 21.40 -16.20
N PHE A 159 -25.73 22.26 -17.02
CA PHE A 159 -24.27 22.34 -17.14
C PHE A 159 -23.53 22.59 -15.80
N PHE A 160 -24.20 23.29 -14.88
CA PHE A 160 -23.68 23.67 -13.57
C PHE A 160 -24.19 22.72 -12.48
N ILE A 161 -23.30 21.93 -11.89
CA ILE A 161 -23.65 20.86 -10.96
C ILE A 161 -23.81 21.38 -9.53
N LYS A 162 -24.89 20.98 -8.86
CA LYS A 162 -25.17 21.32 -7.46
C LYS A 162 -24.65 20.26 -6.51
N LEU A 163 -24.25 20.68 -5.31
CA LEU A 163 -23.86 19.77 -4.24
C LEU A 163 -24.99 18.77 -3.91
N ASN A 164 -24.63 17.52 -3.60
CA ASN A 164 -25.54 16.42 -3.24
C ASN A 164 -26.63 16.09 -4.28
N SER A 165 -26.58 16.68 -5.48
CA SER A 165 -27.44 16.31 -6.61
C SER A 165 -26.85 15.16 -7.42
N GLU A 166 -27.72 14.26 -7.89
CA GLU A 166 -27.35 13.14 -8.77
C GLU A 166 -27.63 13.53 -10.21
N THR A 167 -26.61 13.45 -11.07
CA THR A 167 -26.69 13.84 -12.49
C THR A 167 -26.42 12.63 -13.37
N ASN A 168 -27.35 12.33 -14.28
CA ASN A 168 -27.25 11.21 -15.21
C ASN A 168 -26.66 11.67 -16.55
N VAL A 169 -25.57 11.03 -16.97
CA VAL A 169 -24.84 11.34 -18.20
C VAL A 169 -24.80 10.12 -19.10
N THR A 170 -25.16 10.30 -20.37
CA THR A 170 -24.95 9.28 -21.41
C THR A 170 -23.92 9.81 -22.39
N SER A 171 -22.82 9.07 -22.57
CA SER A 171 -21.67 9.45 -23.41
C SER A 171 -21.29 8.29 -24.34
N THR A 172 -20.58 8.61 -25.43
CA THR A 172 -20.03 7.66 -26.41
C THR A 172 -18.63 8.13 -26.82
N PRO A 173 -17.80 7.31 -27.50
CA PRO A 173 -16.48 7.73 -27.96
C PRO A 173 -16.51 8.93 -28.93
N SER A 174 -17.59 9.11 -29.70
CA SER A 174 -17.78 10.23 -30.65
C SER A 174 -18.61 11.39 -30.11
N GLN A 175 -19.25 11.23 -28.95
CA GLN A 175 -20.13 12.22 -28.33
C GLN A 175 -19.77 12.50 -26.86
N PRO A 176 -18.51 12.87 -26.54
CA PRO A 176 -18.08 13.18 -25.18
C PRO A 176 -18.94 14.28 -24.54
N LYS A 177 -19.01 14.30 -23.21
CA LYS A 177 -19.74 15.32 -22.43
C LYS A 177 -18.90 15.81 -21.27
N TYR A 178 -19.05 17.09 -20.94
CA TYR A 178 -18.48 17.66 -19.73
C TYR A 178 -19.43 18.64 -19.05
N TYR A 179 -19.26 18.78 -17.75
CA TYR A 179 -20.05 19.61 -16.84
C TYR A 179 -19.11 20.42 -15.95
N PHE A 180 -19.62 21.47 -15.30
CA PHE A 180 -18.83 22.35 -14.44
C PHE A 180 -19.37 22.36 -13.00
N TYR A 181 -18.46 22.29 -12.02
CA TYR A 181 -18.78 22.43 -10.60
C TYR A 181 -18.07 23.66 -10.00
N PRO A 182 -18.82 24.69 -9.53
CA PRO A 182 -18.26 25.81 -8.77
C PRO A 182 -18.16 25.50 -7.27
N PHE A 183 -17.02 25.83 -6.65
CA PHE A 183 -16.84 25.69 -5.19
C PHE A 183 -17.59 26.76 -4.39
N LYS A 184 -17.64 28.00 -4.88
CA LYS A 184 -18.39 29.11 -4.27
C LYS A 184 -19.88 28.99 -4.63
N GLN A 185 -20.60 28.13 -3.93
CA GLN A 185 -22.07 28.04 -4.03
C GLN A 185 -22.72 29.09 -3.12
N GLY A 186 -23.83 29.68 -3.59
CA GLY A 186 -24.56 30.69 -2.83
C GLY A 186 -25.22 30.09 -1.58
N PRO A 187 -25.73 30.93 -0.68
CA PRO A 187 -26.39 30.45 0.53
C PRO A 187 -27.61 29.58 0.22
N ASN A 188 -27.75 28.46 0.94
CA ASN A 188 -28.74 27.38 0.74
C ASN A 188 -28.52 26.49 -0.50
N ASP A 189 -27.26 26.24 -0.91
CA ASP A 189 -26.89 25.40 -2.08
C ASP A 189 -27.58 25.79 -3.39
N MET A 190 -28.07 27.04 -3.46
CA MET A 190 -28.56 27.63 -4.69
C MET A 190 -27.42 28.37 -5.38
N MET A 191 -27.05 27.84 -6.53
CA MET A 191 -26.18 28.47 -7.50
C MET A 191 -26.79 29.81 -7.94
N ASP A 192 -26.38 30.91 -7.29
CA ASP A 192 -26.86 32.24 -7.67
C ASP A 192 -26.01 32.82 -8.81
N LEU A 193 -26.24 32.28 -10.01
CA LEU A 193 -25.74 32.83 -11.26
C LEU A 193 -26.20 34.29 -11.46
N SER A 194 -27.38 34.66 -10.94
CA SER A 194 -27.88 36.04 -11.04
C SER A 194 -27.02 37.01 -10.23
N THR A 195 -26.63 36.65 -9.00
CA THR A 195 -25.73 37.47 -8.18
C THR A 195 -24.31 37.54 -8.75
N GLN A 196 -23.79 36.48 -9.39
CA GLN A 196 -22.50 36.57 -10.09
C GLN A 196 -22.59 37.47 -11.34
N THR A 197 -23.67 37.38 -12.11
CA THR A 197 -23.92 38.29 -13.24
C THR A 197 -24.05 39.74 -12.77
N VAL A 198 -24.77 40.00 -11.67
CA VAL A 198 -24.89 41.31 -11.02
C VAL A 198 -23.55 41.83 -10.50
N LYS A 199 -22.73 40.98 -9.87
CA LYS A 199 -21.35 41.32 -9.48
C LYS A 199 -20.51 41.68 -10.72
N LYS A 200 -20.61 40.91 -11.81
CA LYS A 200 -19.89 41.19 -13.06
C LYS A 200 -20.31 42.54 -13.66
N LYS A 201 -21.61 42.82 -13.75
CA LYS A 201 -22.12 44.14 -14.17
C LYS A 201 -21.50 45.28 -13.36
N HIS A 202 -21.46 45.14 -12.04
CA HIS A 202 -20.85 46.13 -11.15
C HIS A 202 -19.35 46.33 -11.42
N MET A 203 -18.59 45.24 -11.59
CA MET A 203 -17.16 45.29 -11.93
C MET A 203 -16.92 45.94 -13.29
N CYS A 204 -17.77 45.66 -14.28
CA CYS A 204 -17.69 46.24 -15.63
C CYS A 204 -18.30 47.66 -15.75
N HIS A 205 -18.66 48.29 -14.63
CA HIS A 205 -19.30 49.61 -14.58
C HIS A 205 -20.60 49.74 -15.41
N GLU A 206 -21.35 48.64 -15.58
CA GLU A 206 -22.68 48.67 -16.17
C GLU A 206 -23.72 49.22 -15.19
N GLU A 207 -24.78 49.86 -15.71
CA GLU A 207 -25.90 50.34 -14.88
C GLU A 207 -26.68 49.15 -14.27
N LEU A 208 -26.89 49.22 -12.96
CA LEU A 208 -27.62 48.23 -12.17
C LEU A 208 -29.04 48.73 -11.88
N ASN A 209 -30.03 47.85 -11.99
CA ASN A 209 -31.38 48.16 -11.54
C ASN A 209 -31.46 48.14 -10.00
N ASP A 210 -32.44 48.85 -9.40
CA ASP A 210 -32.64 48.91 -7.94
C ASP A 210 -32.63 47.53 -7.25
N ASN A 211 -33.23 46.52 -7.90
CA ASN A 211 -33.26 45.15 -7.41
C ASN A 211 -31.88 44.46 -7.48
N GLU A 212 -31.12 44.69 -8.55
CA GLU A 212 -29.76 44.15 -8.72
C GLU A 212 -28.80 44.82 -7.72
N GLN A 213 -28.96 46.12 -7.48
CA GLN A 213 -28.18 46.83 -6.47
C GLN A 213 -28.51 46.34 -5.05
N SER A 214 -29.78 46.09 -4.74
CA SER A 214 -30.16 45.48 -3.45
C SER A 214 -29.62 44.06 -3.27
N GLN A 215 -29.62 43.24 -4.35
CA GLN A 215 -28.96 41.92 -4.34
C GLN A 215 -27.46 42.05 -4.05
N LEU A 216 -26.77 42.97 -4.73
CA LEU A 216 -25.34 43.22 -4.56
C LEU A 216 -24.98 43.71 -3.15
N GLU A 217 -25.74 44.65 -2.59
CA GLU A 217 -25.57 45.12 -1.21
C GLU A 217 -25.78 43.98 -0.20
N SER A 218 -26.79 43.13 -0.42
CA SER A 218 -27.03 41.96 0.43
C SER A 218 -25.88 40.94 0.38
N TYR A 219 -25.25 40.78 -0.79
CA TYR A 219 -24.07 39.94 -0.98
C TYR A 219 -22.85 40.51 -0.23
N PHE A 220 -22.55 41.80 -0.37
CA PHE A 220 -21.40 42.43 0.32
C PHE A 220 -21.56 42.45 1.84
N LEU A 221 -22.76 42.75 2.34
CA LEU A 221 -23.06 42.63 3.76
C LEU A 221 -22.84 41.19 4.24
N ARG A 222 -23.29 40.20 3.47
CA ARG A 222 -23.11 38.78 3.82
C ARG A 222 -21.65 38.32 3.74
N SER A 223 -20.86 38.78 2.77
CA SER A 223 -19.44 38.40 2.66
C SER A 223 -18.62 38.96 3.83
N SER A 224 -18.88 40.22 4.23
CA SER A 224 -18.21 40.83 5.39
C SER A 224 -18.52 40.15 6.72
N PHE A 225 -19.67 39.47 6.85
CA PHE A 225 -19.99 38.62 8.01
C PHE A 225 -19.33 37.23 7.98
N ILE A 226 -18.80 36.78 6.82
CA ILE A 226 -18.16 35.47 6.66
C ILE A 226 -16.64 35.55 6.84
N GLU A 227 -16.02 36.73 6.68
CA GLU A 227 -14.59 36.94 6.91
C GLU A 227 -14.14 36.82 8.38
N ASP A 228 -15.08 36.84 9.34
CA ASP A 228 -14.78 36.80 10.79
C ASP A 228 -14.80 35.37 11.39
N ASP A 229 -15.05 34.33 10.57
CA ASP A 229 -14.85 32.93 10.97
C ASP A 229 -13.36 32.58 10.95
N GLY A 230 -12.78 32.43 12.15
CA GLY A 230 -11.33 32.31 12.36
C GLY A 230 -10.66 31.03 11.80
N TRP A 231 -9.47 30.70 12.33
CA TRP A 231 -8.49 29.67 11.89
C TRP A 231 -9.00 28.27 11.45
N LEU A 232 -10.28 27.95 11.69
CA LEU A 232 -10.99 26.74 11.25
C LEU A 232 -11.65 26.87 9.87
N SER A 233 -11.85 28.09 9.35
CA SER A 233 -12.30 28.36 7.99
C SER A 233 -11.21 27.96 6.99
N ARG A 234 -11.35 26.76 6.42
CA ARG A 234 -10.40 26.18 5.46
C ARG A 234 -11.10 25.77 4.16
N PRO A 235 -10.36 25.74 3.03
CA PRO A 235 -10.86 25.39 1.71
C PRO A 235 -11.76 24.16 1.73
N LYS A 236 -12.95 24.27 1.11
CA LYS A 236 -13.84 23.12 0.97
C LYS A 236 -13.14 22.04 0.14
N SER A 237 -13.31 20.79 0.55
CA SER A 237 -12.97 19.64 -0.29
C SER A 237 -14.21 18.81 -0.54
N VAL A 238 -14.25 18.20 -1.73
CA VAL A 238 -15.39 17.46 -2.25
C VAL A 238 -14.93 16.16 -2.87
N ILE A 239 -15.78 15.15 -2.83
CA ILE A 239 -15.56 13.88 -3.54
C ILE A 239 -16.54 13.83 -4.70
N VAL A 240 -16.01 13.58 -5.90
CA VAL A 240 -16.81 13.24 -7.08
C VAL A 240 -16.99 11.73 -7.09
N LEU A 241 -18.21 11.25 -6.88
CA LEU A 241 -18.56 9.83 -6.94
C LEU A 241 -19.21 9.55 -8.29
N ILE A 242 -18.72 8.54 -9.01
CA ILE A 242 -19.20 8.16 -10.34
C ILE A 242 -19.52 6.67 -10.33
N GLU A 243 -20.75 6.33 -10.70
CA GLU A 243 -21.25 4.96 -10.81
C GLU A 243 -21.82 4.70 -12.21
N SER A 244 -21.80 3.44 -12.65
CA SER A 244 -22.28 2.98 -13.94
C SER A 244 -22.58 1.48 -13.85
N ASP A 245 -23.72 1.06 -14.38
CA ASP A 245 -24.09 -0.36 -14.44
C ASP A 245 -23.34 -1.11 -15.56
N ASP A 246 -22.80 -0.37 -16.54
CA ASP A 246 -22.11 -0.91 -17.71
C ASP A 246 -20.66 -1.30 -17.39
N ASP A 247 -20.19 -2.45 -17.90
CA ASP A 247 -18.78 -2.86 -17.81
C ASP A 247 -17.85 -2.19 -18.84
N ILE A 248 -18.40 -1.31 -19.69
CA ILE A 248 -17.67 -0.56 -20.72
C ILE A 248 -16.61 0.36 -20.09
N CYS A 249 -15.39 0.31 -20.62
CA CYS A 249 -14.28 1.16 -20.21
C CYS A 249 -14.52 2.65 -20.53
N ALA A 250 -14.20 3.52 -19.57
CA ALA A 250 -14.23 4.97 -19.72
C ALA A 250 -13.07 5.63 -18.98
N VAL A 251 -12.74 6.85 -19.42
CA VAL A 251 -11.87 7.77 -18.70
C VAL A 251 -12.70 8.96 -18.24
N VAL A 252 -12.52 9.34 -16.98
CA VAL A 252 -13.05 10.59 -16.44
C VAL A 252 -11.86 11.49 -16.11
N SER A 253 -11.92 12.73 -16.60
CA SER A 253 -10.90 13.76 -16.38
C SER A 253 -11.49 14.97 -15.68
N ILE A 254 -10.71 15.55 -14.78
CA ILE A 254 -11.04 16.75 -14.03
C ILE A 254 -10.04 17.83 -14.37
N GLN A 255 -10.51 18.83 -15.10
CA GLN A 255 -9.71 19.91 -15.65
C GLN A 255 -10.03 21.22 -14.94
N ASN A 256 -9.05 22.14 -14.95
CA ASN A 256 -9.27 23.48 -14.42
C ASN A 256 -10.31 24.23 -15.26
N TYR A 257 -10.88 25.30 -14.69
CA TYR A 257 -11.85 26.14 -15.36
C TYR A 257 -11.20 27.08 -16.38
N SER A 258 -10.61 26.47 -17.42
CA SER A 258 -9.83 27.10 -18.47
C SER A 258 -10.21 26.54 -19.84
N CYS A 259 -9.92 27.31 -20.90
CA CYS A 259 -10.18 26.91 -22.28
C CYS A 259 -8.85 26.82 -23.04
N PRO A 260 -8.65 25.85 -23.95
CA PRO A 260 -9.61 24.82 -24.38
C PRO A 260 -9.81 23.71 -23.34
N VAL A 261 -11.01 23.12 -23.32
CA VAL A 261 -11.30 21.87 -22.59
C VAL A 261 -10.87 20.69 -23.47
N PHE A 262 -10.08 19.77 -22.92
CA PHE A 262 -9.67 18.56 -23.62
C PHE A 262 -10.76 17.50 -23.48
N ASP A 263 -11.51 17.26 -24.56
CA ASP A 263 -12.63 16.31 -24.61
C ASP A 263 -12.38 15.15 -25.60
N ASN A 264 -11.13 14.91 -25.99
CA ASN A 264 -10.71 13.90 -26.97
C ASN A 264 -9.81 12.83 -26.34
N GLU A 265 -9.96 11.56 -26.76
CA GLU A 265 -9.29 10.40 -26.12
C GLU A 265 -7.75 10.52 -26.04
N ARG A 266 -7.13 11.25 -26.98
CA ARG A 266 -5.67 11.47 -27.01
C ARG A 266 -5.22 12.64 -26.13
N ASP A 267 -6.03 13.68 -26.05
CA ASP A 267 -5.64 14.97 -25.49
C ASP A 267 -6.05 15.11 -24.02
N ILE A 268 -6.99 14.28 -23.57
CA ILE A 268 -7.48 14.13 -22.18
C ILE A 268 -6.39 13.86 -21.13
N LEU A 269 -5.18 13.48 -21.57
CA LEU A 269 -4.04 13.12 -20.74
C LEU A 269 -3.04 14.26 -20.53
N TYR A 270 -3.23 15.42 -21.19
CA TYR A 270 -2.28 16.53 -21.14
C TYR A 270 -2.45 17.48 -19.95
N ASP A 271 -3.66 17.56 -19.37
CA ASP A 271 -3.96 18.47 -18.27
C ASP A 271 -5.03 17.90 -17.32
N GLY A 272 -5.01 18.37 -16.08
CA GLY A 272 -5.92 17.95 -15.02
C GLY A 272 -5.61 16.58 -14.42
N TYR A 273 -6.53 16.11 -13.56
CA TYR A 273 -6.50 14.74 -13.03
C TYR A 273 -7.29 13.80 -13.92
N TYR A 274 -6.88 12.56 -14.08
CA TYR A 274 -7.68 11.56 -14.79
C TYR A 274 -7.62 10.18 -14.14
N LEU A 275 -8.68 9.41 -14.35
CA LEU A 275 -8.81 8.02 -13.89
C LEU A 275 -9.56 7.17 -14.93
N THR A 276 -9.16 5.92 -15.09
CA THR A 276 -9.96 4.91 -15.77
C THR A 276 -11.00 4.31 -14.83
N MET A 277 -12.17 3.99 -15.38
CA MET A 277 -13.23 3.28 -14.67
C MET A 277 -14.00 2.33 -15.58
N THR A 278 -14.52 1.27 -14.95
CA THR A 278 -15.58 0.42 -15.51
C THR A 278 -16.90 0.82 -14.87
N ARG A 279 -17.25 0.22 -13.72
CA ARG A 279 -18.51 0.50 -12.99
C ARG A 279 -18.42 1.63 -11.97
N ARG A 280 -17.26 1.82 -11.35
CA ARG A 280 -17.08 2.81 -10.26
C ARG A 280 -15.82 3.65 -10.44
N GLY A 281 -15.95 4.93 -10.14
CA GLY A 281 -14.88 5.91 -10.07
C GLY A 281 -15.10 6.84 -8.88
N GLY A 282 -14.01 7.37 -8.34
CA GLY A 282 -14.04 8.30 -7.22
C GLY A 282 -12.76 9.11 -7.19
N ILE A 283 -12.85 10.37 -6.78
CA ILE A 283 -11.68 11.26 -6.62
C ILE A 283 -12.02 12.43 -5.69
N THR A 284 -11.10 12.72 -4.77
CA THR A 284 -11.19 13.83 -3.82
C THR A 284 -10.49 15.06 -4.40
N LEU A 285 -11.15 16.22 -4.36
CA LEU A 285 -10.69 17.48 -4.94
C LEU A 285 -10.74 18.59 -3.89
N THR A 286 -9.70 19.43 -3.85
CA THR A 286 -9.60 20.54 -2.90
C THR A 286 -9.77 21.88 -3.62
N GLN A 287 -10.42 22.84 -2.95
CA GLN A 287 -10.53 24.21 -3.44
C GLN A 287 -9.15 24.89 -3.59
N ASP A 288 -8.12 24.47 -2.85
CA ASP A 288 -6.74 24.95 -3.07
C ASP A 288 -6.21 24.63 -4.47
N THR A 289 -6.62 23.49 -5.04
CA THR A 289 -6.18 23.06 -6.38
C THR A 289 -7.04 23.69 -7.48
N PHE A 290 -8.32 23.93 -7.18
CA PHE A 290 -9.32 24.46 -8.11
C PHE A 290 -10.09 25.61 -7.42
N PRO A 291 -9.52 26.82 -7.35
CA PRO A 291 -10.03 27.92 -6.50
C PRO A 291 -11.43 28.41 -6.90
N ILE A 292 -11.76 28.31 -8.18
CA ILE A 292 -13.07 28.69 -8.74
C ILE A 292 -14.01 27.48 -8.78
N GLY A 293 -13.51 26.38 -9.32
CA GLY A 293 -14.28 25.19 -9.71
C GLY A 293 -13.50 24.36 -10.73
N PHE A 294 -14.10 23.27 -11.19
CA PHE A 294 -13.47 22.35 -12.15
C PHE A 294 -14.49 21.80 -13.16
N TYR A 295 -14.00 21.42 -14.33
CA TYR A 295 -14.77 20.64 -15.31
C TYR A 295 -14.65 19.15 -15.02
N ILE A 296 -15.73 18.40 -15.22
CA ILE A 296 -15.73 16.93 -15.19
C ILE A 296 -16.04 16.44 -16.61
N VAL A 297 -15.08 15.78 -17.25
CA VAL A 297 -15.15 15.32 -18.64
C VAL A 297 -15.31 13.80 -18.69
N PHE A 298 -16.35 13.31 -19.37
CA PHE A 298 -16.70 11.89 -19.50
C PHE A 298 -16.45 11.38 -20.92
N ILE A 299 -15.41 10.57 -21.10
CA ILE A 299 -15.04 9.96 -22.37
C ILE A 299 -15.18 8.44 -22.29
N VAL A 300 -16.01 7.87 -23.16
CA VAL A 300 -16.06 6.41 -23.34
C VAL A 300 -14.89 5.98 -24.21
N LYS A 301 -14.12 5.01 -23.75
CA LYS A 301 -12.96 4.49 -24.48
C LYS A 301 -13.43 3.66 -25.68
N THR A 302 -12.75 3.79 -26.81
CA THR A 302 -13.02 3.00 -28.03
C THR A 302 -12.78 1.49 -27.84
N SER A 303 -11.90 1.11 -26.91
CA SER A 303 -11.62 -0.29 -26.52
C SER A 303 -11.70 -0.47 -25.01
N ASP A 304 -11.72 -1.73 -24.53
CA ASP A 304 -11.71 -2.05 -23.10
C ASP A 304 -10.30 -2.33 -22.54
N ASP A 305 -9.28 -2.28 -23.38
CA ASP A 305 -7.94 -2.79 -23.07
C ASP A 305 -7.21 -1.96 -21.99
N ASP A 306 -7.53 -0.67 -21.85
CA ASP A 306 -7.00 0.18 -20.76
C ASP A 306 -7.62 -0.16 -19.39
N CYS A 307 -8.85 -0.69 -19.37
CA CYS A 307 -9.57 -1.00 -18.14
C CYS A 307 -9.52 -2.49 -17.75
N LEU A 308 -9.29 -3.39 -18.70
CA LEU A 308 -9.26 -4.83 -18.49
C LEU A 308 -7.87 -5.37 -18.80
N ASP A 309 -7.29 -6.13 -17.87
CA ASP A 309 -6.03 -6.85 -18.10
C ASP A 309 -6.28 -8.08 -18.98
N ARG A 310 -6.72 -7.83 -20.22
CA ARG A 310 -6.75 -8.82 -21.29
C ARG A 310 -5.32 -9.17 -21.59
N VAL A 311 -4.81 -10.18 -20.87
CA VAL A 311 -3.64 -10.94 -21.29
C VAL A 311 -3.81 -11.19 -22.79
N PRO A 312 -2.94 -10.63 -23.63
CA PRO A 312 -3.05 -10.85 -25.06
C PRO A 312 -2.60 -12.28 -25.32
N THR A 313 -3.56 -13.19 -25.25
CA THR A 313 -3.41 -14.59 -25.59
C THR A 313 -2.94 -14.65 -27.05
N ASN A 314 -1.63 -14.83 -27.20
CA ASN A 314 -0.85 -14.86 -28.45
C ASN A 314 -0.30 -13.51 -29.02
N SER A 315 0.02 -12.48 -28.21
CA SER A 315 0.87 -11.35 -28.68
C SER A 315 2.38 -11.52 -28.47
N THR A 316 2.87 -12.76 -28.36
CA THR A 316 4.31 -13.05 -28.59
C THR A 316 4.70 -12.93 -30.08
N LEU A 317 3.75 -12.67 -30.99
CA LEU A 317 3.98 -12.62 -32.44
C LEU A 317 3.53 -11.33 -33.21
N PRO A 318 3.70 -10.09 -32.70
CA PRO A 318 3.68 -8.90 -33.56
C PRO A 318 5.05 -8.23 -33.73
N LYS A 319 5.95 -8.29 -32.74
CA LYS A 319 7.25 -7.58 -32.79
C LYS A 319 8.35 -8.35 -33.54
N MET A 320 8.24 -9.68 -33.66
CA MET A 320 9.24 -10.51 -34.38
C MET A 320 8.86 -10.79 -35.83
N ALA A 321 7.55 -10.87 -36.14
CA ALA A 321 7.06 -11.06 -37.51
C ALA A 321 7.46 -9.89 -38.45
N HIS A 322 7.46 -8.65 -37.94
CA HIS A 322 7.91 -7.46 -38.68
C HIS A 322 9.41 -7.50 -39.02
N TYR A 323 10.24 -8.25 -38.29
CA TYR A 323 11.67 -8.40 -38.58
C TYR A 323 11.95 -9.49 -39.63
N LEU A 324 10.97 -10.36 -39.91
CA LEU A 324 11.08 -11.47 -40.86
C LEU A 324 10.43 -11.19 -42.22
N GLY A 325 9.87 -10.00 -42.44
CA GLY A 325 9.38 -9.56 -43.75
C GLY A 325 8.08 -10.23 -44.23
N TRP A 326 7.30 -10.82 -43.31
CA TRP A 326 5.99 -11.42 -43.64
C TRP A 326 4.93 -10.32 -43.73
N GLY A 327 4.88 -9.65 -44.87
CA GLY A 327 3.83 -8.69 -45.22
C GLY A 327 2.54 -9.40 -45.60
N GLU A 328 1.77 -9.86 -44.61
CA GLU A 328 0.33 -10.02 -44.83
C GLU A 328 -0.32 -8.63 -44.92
N GLU A 329 -0.97 -8.38 -46.04
CA GLU A 329 -1.81 -7.21 -46.27
C GLU A 329 -3.04 -7.29 -45.36
N ARG A 330 -2.86 -6.88 -44.09
CA ARG A 330 -3.95 -6.83 -43.12
C ARG A 330 -4.99 -5.83 -43.59
N VAL A 331 -6.07 -6.36 -44.16
CA VAL A 331 -7.33 -5.65 -44.30
C VAL A 331 -7.73 -5.20 -42.89
N VAL A 332 -7.56 -3.91 -42.61
CA VAL A 332 -8.04 -3.30 -41.38
C VAL A 332 -9.55 -3.25 -41.49
N TYR A 333 -10.22 -4.27 -40.95
CA TYR A 333 -11.65 -4.23 -40.70
C TYR A 333 -11.91 -3.03 -39.79
N VAL A 334 -12.62 -2.04 -40.34
CA VAL A 334 -13.10 -0.89 -39.59
C VAL A 334 -14.55 -1.19 -39.21
N PRO A 335 -14.81 -1.65 -37.98
CA PRO A 335 -16.18 -1.65 -37.47
C PRO A 335 -16.69 -0.21 -37.36
N THR A 336 -18.00 -0.06 -37.49
CA THR A 336 -18.71 1.20 -37.27
C THR A 336 -19.42 1.10 -35.92
N ASN A 337 -18.68 1.23 -34.82
CA ASN A 337 -19.19 1.04 -33.45
C ASN A 337 -19.98 2.25 -32.91
N ASP A 338 -20.95 2.76 -33.68
CA ASP A 338 -21.92 3.78 -33.24
C ASP A 338 -22.82 3.28 -32.07
N GLY A 339 -22.74 2.00 -31.70
CA GLY A 339 -23.49 1.39 -30.59
C GLY A 339 -22.79 1.37 -29.22
N ARG A 340 -21.54 1.85 -29.09
CA ARG A 340 -20.80 1.81 -27.81
C ARG A 340 -21.17 3.00 -26.91
N VAL A 341 -22.30 2.86 -26.24
CA VAL A 341 -22.88 3.86 -25.32
C VAL A 341 -22.61 3.45 -23.88
N LYS A 342 -22.29 4.41 -23.00
CA LYS A 342 -22.19 4.18 -21.55
C LYS A 342 -23.04 5.18 -20.78
N HIS A 343 -23.76 4.67 -19.79
CA HIS A 343 -24.55 5.46 -18.86
C HIS A 343 -23.79 5.62 -17.54
N PHE A 344 -23.63 6.87 -17.10
CA PHE A 344 -23.00 7.25 -15.84
C PHE A 344 -24.05 7.95 -14.97
N SER A 345 -24.09 7.62 -13.68
CA SER A 345 -24.62 8.50 -12.65
C SER A 345 -23.42 9.10 -11.91
N PHE A 346 -23.44 10.40 -11.63
CA PHE A 346 -22.44 11.01 -10.76
C PHE A 346 -23.06 12.01 -9.78
N ARG A 347 -22.41 12.16 -8.62
CA ARG A 347 -22.79 13.09 -7.57
C ARG A 347 -21.55 13.67 -6.90
N ILE A 348 -21.68 14.88 -6.37
CA ILE A 348 -20.59 15.58 -5.68
C ILE A 348 -21.02 15.78 -4.22
N ILE A 349 -20.21 15.29 -3.28
CA ILE A 349 -20.48 15.37 -1.83
C ILE A 349 -19.35 16.14 -1.14
N GLU A 350 -19.66 16.78 -0.02
CA GLU A 350 -18.63 17.37 0.85
C GLU A 350 -17.84 16.28 1.58
N THR A 351 -16.55 16.52 1.80
CA THR A 351 -15.70 15.66 2.63
C THR A 351 -15.91 15.92 4.13
N ILE A 352 -15.33 15.06 4.97
CA ILE A 352 -15.19 15.28 6.42
C ILE A 352 -14.69 16.71 6.76
N SER A 353 -15.27 17.33 7.79
CA SER A 353 -14.81 18.64 8.27
C SER A 353 -13.48 18.54 9.03
N TYR A 354 -12.71 19.62 9.08
CA TYR A 354 -11.45 19.64 9.83
C TYR A 354 -11.62 19.39 11.34
N GLN A 355 -12.79 19.71 11.91
CA GLN A 355 -13.11 19.40 13.31
C GLN A 355 -13.30 17.89 13.53
N GLU A 356 -14.13 17.25 12.70
CA GLU A 356 -14.35 15.79 12.74
C GLU A 356 -13.05 15.03 12.48
N TYR A 357 -12.23 15.50 11.54
CA TYR A 357 -10.91 14.98 11.25
C TYR A 357 -10.00 14.99 12.48
N LEU A 358 -9.89 16.12 13.18
CA LEU A 358 -9.12 16.24 14.42
C LEU A 358 -9.67 15.35 15.54
N ILE A 359 -10.99 15.21 15.65
CA ILE A 359 -11.64 14.32 16.62
C ILE A 359 -11.29 12.85 16.31
N ALA A 360 -11.38 12.43 15.05
CA ALA A 360 -11.11 11.06 14.62
C ALA A 360 -9.62 10.67 14.73
N ALA A 361 -8.71 11.57 14.34
CA ALA A 361 -7.27 11.40 14.56
C ALA A 361 -6.92 11.38 16.07
N GLY A 362 -7.50 12.31 16.84
CA GLY A 362 -7.34 12.39 18.29
C GLY A 362 -7.85 11.15 19.04
N ALA A 363 -8.97 10.57 18.60
CA ALA A 363 -9.54 9.35 19.17
C ALA A 363 -8.62 8.14 18.97
N ALA A 364 -8.06 7.96 17.76
CA ALA A 364 -7.08 6.91 17.48
C ALA A 364 -5.81 7.08 18.32
N LEU A 365 -5.28 8.31 18.43
CA LEU A 365 -4.12 8.59 19.29
C LEU A 365 -4.42 8.31 20.78
N ALA A 366 -5.59 8.72 21.28
CA ALA A 366 -6.02 8.48 22.65
C ALA A 366 -6.15 6.98 22.96
N PHE A 367 -6.65 6.18 22.00
CA PHE A 367 -6.69 4.72 22.11
C PHE A 367 -5.30 4.13 22.36
N PHE A 368 -4.28 4.49 21.56
CA PHE A 368 -2.92 3.98 21.77
C PHE A 368 -2.25 4.54 23.04
N LEU A 369 -2.49 5.80 23.39
CA LEU A 369 -1.99 6.39 24.65
C LEU A 369 -2.58 5.70 25.89
N SER A 370 -3.79 5.12 25.81
CA SER A 370 -4.37 4.36 26.93
C SER A 370 -3.48 3.18 27.38
N PHE A 371 -2.74 2.54 26.46
CA PHE A 371 -1.79 1.46 26.77
C PHE A 371 -0.58 1.97 27.58
N TYR A 372 -0.12 3.19 27.29
CA TYR A 372 0.95 3.84 28.06
C TYR A 372 0.45 4.20 29.47
N VAL A 373 -0.76 4.74 29.59
CA VAL A 373 -1.39 5.03 30.89
C VAL A 373 -1.55 3.75 31.71
N ALA A 374 -2.07 2.67 31.12
CA ALA A 374 -2.19 1.36 31.77
C ALA A 374 -0.82 0.82 32.23
N PHE A 375 0.22 0.94 31.39
CA PHE A 375 1.58 0.55 31.77
C PHE A 375 2.12 1.37 32.94
N ILE A 376 1.91 2.70 32.96
CA ILE A 376 2.31 3.60 34.05
C ILE A 376 1.57 3.23 35.35
N ILE A 377 0.26 2.96 35.30
CA ILE A 377 -0.51 2.49 36.46
C ILE A 377 0.10 1.21 37.02
N VAL A 378 0.43 0.23 36.16
CA VAL A 378 1.12 -1.01 36.57
C VAL A 378 2.52 -0.73 37.15
N ILE A 379 3.25 0.30 36.68
CA ILE A 379 4.51 0.74 37.31
C ILE A 379 4.24 1.21 38.76
N LEU A 380 3.25 2.07 38.95
CA LEU A 380 2.94 2.70 40.24
C LEU A 380 2.41 1.67 41.26
N CYS A 381 1.51 0.78 40.85
CA CYS A 381 1.03 -0.32 41.71
C CYS A 381 2.18 -1.23 42.16
N GLN A 382 3.09 -1.60 41.24
CA GLN A 382 4.26 -2.42 41.58
C GLN A 382 5.24 -1.70 42.51
N ARG A 383 5.38 -0.37 42.43
CA ARG A 383 6.21 0.42 43.37
C ARG A 383 5.56 0.50 44.75
N ARG A 384 4.26 0.78 44.84
CA ARG A 384 3.52 0.84 46.12
C ARG A 384 3.54 -0.50 46.88
N GLN A 385 3.49 -1.63 46.18
CA GLN A 385 3.64 -2.95 46.81
C GLN A 385 5.09 -3.28 47.27
N GLN A 386 6.10 -2.51 46.83
CA GLN A 386 7.49 -2.68 47.25
C GLN A 386 7.89 -1.80 48.44
N THR A 387 7.00 -0.92 48.91
CA THR A 387 7.08 -0.26 50.22
C THR A 387 6.16 -0.99 51.21
N PRO A 388 6.66 -1.99 51.97
CA PRO A 388 5.89 -2.57 53.06
C PRO A 388 5.78 -1.60 54.24
N LEU A 389 4.76 -1.83 55.06
CA LEU A 389 4.47 -1.06 56.27
C LEU A 389 5.65 -1.09 57.25
N ASN A 390 5.87 0.03 57.96
CA ASN A 390 6.47 -0.01 59.28
C ASN A 390 5.55 -0.84 60.19
N VAL A 391 6.04 -1.94 60.75
CA VAL A 391 5.45 -2.61 61.91
C VAL A 391 6.57 -2.88 62.91
N ASP A 392 6.55 -2.06 63.96
CA ASP A 392 7.10 -2.24 65.30
C ASP A 392 8.58 -2.64 65.47
N SER A 393 9.40 -1.59 65.49
CA SER A 393 10.68 -1.55 66.20
C SER A 393 10.50 -1.34 67.71
N SER A 394 10.64 -2.40 68.50
CA SER A 394 11.01 -2.38 69.93
C SER A 394 11.44 -3.82 70.30
N HIS A 395 12.47 -4.17 71.05
CA HIS A 395 13.49 -3.51 71.91
C HIS A 395 14.79 -4.35 71.73
N SER A 396 16.05 -3.94 71.94
CA SER A 396 16.68 -2.78 72.60
C SER A 396 18.03 -2.44 71.94
N GLU A 397 18.50 -1.20 72.08
CA GLU A 397 19.91 -0.82 71.90
C GLU A 397 20.72 -0.94 73.23
N GLU A 398 22.02 -0.61 73.13
CA GLU A 398 23.10 -0.54 74.13
C GLU A 398 23.94 -1.82 74.35
N GLY A 399 25.28 -1.81 74.24
CA GLY A 399 26.17 -0.76 73.71
C GLY A 399 27.67 -0.97 73.99
N ARG A 400 28.52 -0.18 73.29
CA ARG A 400 29.86 0.34 73.68
C ARG A 400 31.10 -0.57 73.89
N LEU A 401 32.16 -0.15 73.17
CA LEU A 401 33.55 0.15 73.62
C LEU A 401 34.58 -0.96 73.94
N THR A 402 35.53 -1.09 72.97
CA THR A 402 37.00 -1.23 73.13
C THR A 402 37.62 -2.51 73.75
N PRO A 403 38.91 -2.82 73.45
CA PRO A 403 39.48 -4.15 73.64
C PRO A 403 40.35 -4.31 74.90
N ASP A 404 40.46 -5.53 75.43
CA ASP A 404 41.74 -6.06 75.92
C ASP A 404 41.71 -7.60 76.15
N ALA A 405 42.85 -8.17 76.54
CA ALA A 405 43.19 -9.60 76.44
C ALA A 405 42.79 -10.52 77.64
N ILE A 406 43.13 -11.82 77.50
CA ILE A 406 43.53 -12.84 78.54
C ILE A 406 42.68 -14.14 78.65
N ALA A 407 43.40 -15.29 78.71
CA ALA A 407 43.07 -16.64 79.21
C ALA A 407 42.09 -17.56 78.42
N GLN A 408 42.57 -18.69 77.84
CA GLN A 408 42.63 -20.08 78.39
C GLN A 408 41.24 -20.76 78.51
N SER A 409 40.97 -22.00 78.06
CA SER A 409 41.76 -23.18 77.64
C SER A 409 40.94 -23.96 76.58
N GLY A 410 41.41 -24.80 75.64
CA GLY A 410 42.44 -25.84 75.60
C GLY A 410 41.77 -27.21 75.25
N PRO A 411 42.45 -28.29 74.77
CA PRO A 411 43.88 -28.44 74.48
C PRO A 411 44.25 -29.17 73.15
N VAL A 412 45.57 -29.40 72.95
CA VAL A 412 46.26 -30.30 71.97
C VAL A 412 46.37 -29.78 70.51
N ALA A 413 47.49 -29.85 69.76
CA ALA A 413 48.94 -29.93 70.03
C ALA A 413 49.73 -29.50 68.73
N VAL A 414 50.79 -28.67 68.77
CA VAL A 414 52.27 -28.93 68.90
C VAL A 414 52.91 -29.74 67.74
N PRO A 415 54.11 -29.40 67.20
CA PRO A 415 54.88 -28.12 67.10
C PRO A 415 55.06 -27.65 65.62
N ALA A 416 55.39 -26.40 65.22
CA ALA A 416 56.27 -25.31 65.70
C ALA A 416 57.78 -25.45 65.33
N VAL A 417 58.46 -24.28 65.19
CA VAL A 417 59.91 -23.98 64.90
C VAL A 417 60.16 -23.36 63.49
N PRO A 418 60.95 -22.26 63.35
CA PRO A 418 60.42 -21.04 62.71
C PRO A 418 61.37 -20.28 61.73
N ASP A 419 60.93 -19.07 61.34
CA ASP A 419 61.66 -17.84 60.97
C ASP A 419 62.95 -17.90 60.12
N ALA A 420 62.93 -17.16 59.00
CA ALA A 420 64.02 -16.25 58.62
C ALA A 420 63.54 -15.10 57.72
N SER A 421 64.02 -13.89 58.01
CA SER A 421 63.82 -12.66 57.23
C SER A 421 64.74 -12.60 55.99
N GLY A 422 64.35 -11.83 54.97
CA GLY A 422 65.23 -11.55 53.82
C GLY A 422 64.60 -10.68 52.73
N SER A 423 65.05 -9.43 52.62
CA SER A 423 64.76 -8.51 51.52
C SER A 423 65.70 -8.74 50.32
N GLY A 424 65.36 -8.24 49.12
CA GLY A 424 66.36 -7.99 48.08
C GLY A 424 65.92 -8.19 46.63
N GLU A 425 66.15 -7.15 45.83
CA GLU A 425 65.75 -6.98 44.42
C GLU A 425 66.55 -7.78 43.36
N SER A 426 65.81 -8.28 42.36
CA SER A 426 66.12 -8.15 40.91
C SER A 426 67.28 -8.91 40.20
N SER A 427 67.01 -9.16 38.91
CA SER A 427 67.97 -9.24 37.78
C SER A 427 68.73 -10.55 37.46
N ALA A 428 68.12 -11.34 36.56
CA ALA A 428 68.69 -11.99 35.36
C ALA A 428 70.04 -12.78 35.40
N ARG A 429 70.05 -14.02 34.85
CA ARG A 429 70.61 -14.38 33.49
C ARG A 429 70.82 -15.90 33.25
N ARG A 430 70.53 -16.34 32.02
CA ARG A 430 70.75 -17.65 31.32
C ARG A 430 71.79 -18.68 31.84
N ARG A 431 71.39 -19.97 31.86
CA ARG A 431 71.93 -21.20 31.15
C ARG A 431 71.39 -22.44 31.90
N ARG A 432 70.96 -23.60 31.37
CA ARG A 432 71.15 -24.46 30.17
C ARG A 432 71.49 -25.88 30.67
N GLY A 433 70.61 -26.86 30.43
CA GLY A 433 70.98 -28.29 30.27
C GLY A 433 70.39 -29.30 31.28
N GLY A 434 69.98 -30.47 30.77
CA GLY A 434 69.82 -31.71 31.57
C GLY A 434 68.43 -32.37 31.52
N ASP A 435 68.32 -33.48 30.79
CA ASP A 435 67.15 -34.38 30.69
C ASP A 435 66.73 -35.04 32.02
N GLY A 436 65.50 -35.60 32.07
CA GLY A 436 65.16 -36.67 33.04
C GLY A 436 63.70 -36.74 33.53
N ASP A 437 62.88 -37.56 32.84
CA ASP A 437 61.72 -38.34 33.33
C ASP A 437 60.64 -37.79 34.30
N ALA A 438 59.42 -37.70 33.75
CA ALA A 438 58.16 -38.25 34.27
C ALA A 438 57.78 -38.16 35.78
N MET A 439 57.04 -37.10 36.15
CA MET A 439 56.01 -37.05 37.21
C MET A 439 55.27 -35.69 37.12
N LEU A 440 54.07 -35.40 37.64
CA LEU A 440 53.03 -36.13 38.36
C LEU A 440 51.67 -35.44 38.06
N ALA A 441 50.55 -36.03 38.51
CA ALA A 441 49.21 -35.47 38.42
C ALA A 441 48.92 -34.24 39.31
N SER A 442 47.73 -33.66 39.07
CA SER A 442 46.83 -32.98 40.02
C SER A 442 46.77 -31.45 40.05
N GLN A 443 45.51 -30.99 40.15
CA GLN A 443 45.00 -29.75 40.76
C GLN A 443 45.92 -28.51 40.81
N ARG A 444 45.46 -27.41 40.17
CA ARG A 444 45.17 -26.18 40.92
C ARG A 444 44.21 -25.22 40.21
N THR A 445 43.39 -24.61 41.07
CA THR A 445 42.79 -23.28 40.96
C THR A 445 43.62 -22.28 40.15
N ALA A 446 42.94 -21.48 39.31
CA ALA A 446 43.47 -20.25 38.76
C ALA A 446 42.46 -19.11 38.99
N ASP A 447 42.84 -18.14 39.80
CA ASP A 447 42.11 -16.90 40.01
C ASP A 447 42.15 -15.97 38.78
N CYS A 448 41.27 -14.97 38.79
CA CYS A 448 41.15 -13.97 37.73
C CYS A 448 42.47 -13.21 37.42
N SER A 449 42.87 -13.19 36.15
CA SER A 449 43.64 -12.09 35.58
C SER A 449 43.32 -11.91 34.07
N SER A 450 43.83 -10.82 33.48
CA SER A 450 43.20 -10.11 32.36
C SER A 450 43.50 -10.67 30.95
N SER A 451 42.54 -10.41 30.05
CA SER A 451 42.72 -10.15 28.61
C SER A 451 43.61 -11.08 27.77
N SER A 452 42.97 -12.02 27.07
CA SER A 452 43.18 -12.13 25.62
C SER A 452 41.87 -12.56 24.94
N ASP A 453 41.39 -11.73 24.00
CA ASP A 453 40.35 -12.10 23.06
C ASP A 453 41.00 -12.83 21.88
N THR A 454 40.52 -14.02 21.51
CA THR A 454 40.53 -14.50 20.11
C THR A 454 39.68 -15.76 19.96
N GLU A 455 39.19 -15.97 18.75
CA GLU A 455 38.06 -16.80 18.34
C GLU A 455 38.29 -18.33 18.38
N SER A 456 38.93 -18.87 19.43
CA SER A 456 39.29 -20.30 19.53
C SER A 456 38.31 -21.17 20.33
N ASP A 457 37.45 -20.60 21.18
CA ASP A 457 36.40 -21.32 21.93
C ASP A 457 35.13 -21.61 21.08
N PHE A 458 35.26 -21.70 19.75
CA PHE A 458 34.19 -22.16 18.88
C PHE A 458 34.10 -23.70 18.93
N SER A 459 33.25 -24.21 19.82
CA SER A 459 32.72 -25.58 19.67
C SER A 459 32.17 -25.76 18.26
N THR A 460 32.69 -26.76 17.55
CA THR A 460 32.32 -27.01 16.16
C THR A 460 30.92 -27.63 16.11
N LEU A 461 30.28 -27.56 14.95
CA LEU A 461 28.99 -28.21 14.74
C LEU A 461 29.10 -29.75 14.83
N ASP A 462 30.31 -30.30 14.72
CA ASP A 462 30.59 -31.73 14.85
C ASP A 462 30.72 -32.18 16.31
N ASP A 463 31.30 -31.37 17.21
CA ASP A 463 31.31 -31.63 18.66
C ASP A 463 29.88 -31.77 19.22
N ALA A 464 28.96 -30.95 18.72
CA ALA A 464 27.53 -31.01 19.07
C ALA A 464 26.79 -32.21 18.43
N ASN A 465 27.41 -32.93 17.49
CA ASN A 465 26.85 -34.15 16.90
C ASN A 465 27.46 -35.42 17.51
N THR A 466 28.74 -35.44 17.87
CA THR A 466 29.36 -36.55 18.61
C THR A 466 28.80 -36.69 20.03
N GLU A 467 28.46 -35.58 20.71
CA GLU A 467 27.80 -35.66 22.02
C GLU A 467 26.32 -36.15 21.97
N LYS A 468 25.65 -36.13 20.81
CA LYS A 468 24.27 -36.66 20.71
C LYS A 468 24.18 -38.15 21.01
N ASP A 469 25.24 -38.91 20.76
CA ASP A 469 25.29 -40.35 21.00
C ASP A 469 25.50 -40.74 22.47
N VAL A 470 25.96 -39.82 23.32
CA VAL A 470 26.21 -40.05 24.76
C VAL A 470 24.90 -40.19 25.55
N TYR A 471 23.79 -39.64 25.05
CA TYR A 471 22.48 -39.64 25.71
C TYR A 471 21.67 -40.95 25.56
N ARG A 472 22.35 -42.08 25.32
CA ARG A 472 21.74 -43.40 25.01
C ARG A 472 21.03 -44.10 26.18
N MET A 473 21.01 -43.51 27.39
CA MET A 473 20.38 -44.10 28.58
C MET A 473 19.31 -43.20 29.24
N GLY A 474 18.04 -43.45 28.90
CA GLY A 474 16.87 -43.37 29.80
C GLY A 474 16.47 -42.05 30.50
N GLY A 475 17.24 -40.97 30.40
CA GLY A 475 17.01 -39.74 31.16
C GLY A 475 15.90 -38.84 30.59
N LYS A 476 15.15 -38.17 31.48
CA LYS A 476 14.26 -37.05 31.11
C LYS A 476 15.09 -35.90 30.54
N LEU A 477 14.72 -35.37 29.37
CA LEU A 477 15.43 -34.24 28.75
C LEU A 477 14.98 -32.91 29.38
N CYS A 478 15.85 -32.32 30.18
CA CYS A 478 15.60 -31.06 30.87
C CYS A 478 16.48 -29.92 30.33
N VAL A 479 16.05 -28.67 30.53
CA VAL A 479 16.73 -27.47 30.01
C VAL A 479 18.17 -27.35 30.52
N ALA A 480 18.49 -27.85 31.72
CA ALA A 480 19.87 -27.91 32.22
C ALA A 480 20.81 -28.68 31.29
N ASN A 481 20.32 -29.71 30.59
CA ASN A 481 21.12 -30.50 29.65
C ASN A 481 21.46 -29.72 28.37
N LEU A 482 20.69 -28.66 28.06
CA LEU A 482 20.76 -27.85 26.84
C LEU A 482 21.16 -26.38 27.08
N ALA A 483 21.45 -25.99 28.32
CA ALA A 483 21.78 -24.61 28.73
C ALA A 483 23.16 -24.55 29.39
N ARG A 484 24.16 -25.04 28.66
CA ARG A 484 25.57 -25.14 29.08
C ARG A 484 26.37 -23.87 28.75
N CYS A 485 25.93 -23.07 27.79
CA CYS A 485 26.61 -21.84 27.38
C CYS A 485 26.60 -20.78 28.49
N ARG A 486 27.76 -20.12 28.70
CA ARG A 486 27.89 -19.01 29.66
C ARG A 486 26.91 -17.86 29.29
N PRO A 487 26.20 -17.25 30.26
CA PRO A 487 25.21 -16.19 29.98
C PRO A 487 25.73 -14.98 29.19
N ARG A 488 27.04 -14.66 29.29
CA ARG A 488 27.68 -13.61 28.48
C ARG A 488 27.67 -13.95 26.98
N VAL A 489 27.99 -15.19 26.62
CA VAL A 489 28.00 -15.69 25.23
C VAL A 489 26.59 -15.72 24.66
N LEU A 490 25.62 -16.19 25.46
CA LEU A 490 24.21 -16.22 25.08
C LEU A 490 23.65 -14.81 24.81
N SER A 491 24.02 -13.84 25.68
CA SER A 491 23.70 -12.42 25.51
C SER A 491 24.30 -11.84 24.23
N ALA A 492 25.59 -12.09 23.98
CA ALA A 492 26.28 -11.65 22.75
C ALA A 492 25.62 -12.23 21.48
N ARG A 493 25.34 -13.54 21.45
CA ARG A 493 24.59 -14.20 20.35
C ARG A 493 23.22 -13.55 20.14
N SER A 494 22.49 -13.21 21.21
CA SER A 494 21.18 -12.55 21.10
C SER A 494 21.27 -11.11 20.56
N LYS A 495 22.36 -10.37 20.83
CA LYS A 495 22.55 -9.01 20.30
C LYS A 495 22.75 -8.98 18.79
N MET A 496 23.29 -10.06 18.19
CA MET A 496 23.44 -10.13 16.73
C MET A 496 22.09 -10.13 16.00
N TYR A 497 21.02 -10.65 16.62
CA TYR A 497 19.67 -10.51 16.07
C TYR A 497 19.23 -9.05 16.02
N LEU A 498 19.44 -8.27 17.08
CA LEU A 498 19.10 -6.85 17.13
C LEU A 498 19.87 -6.03 16.08
N TRP A 499 21.18 -6.20 15.99
CA TRP A 499 21.99 -5.48 15.01
C TRP A 499 21.61 -5.83 13.58
N ASN A 500 21.39 -7.11 13.27
CA ASN A 500 20.96 -7.51 11.92
C ASN A 500 19.58 -6.94 11.54
N VAL A 501 18.57 -6.96 12.44
CA VAL A 501 17.27 -6.30 12.18
C VAL A 501 17.48 -4.80 11.93
N LEU A 502 18.27 -4.12 12.76
CA LEU A 502 18.51 -2.69 12.62
C LEU A 502 19.20 -2.34 11.29
N THR A 503 20.21 -3.12 10.88
CA THR A 503 20.87 -2.96 9.57
C THR A 503 19.88 -3.17 8.42
N VAL A 504 19.09 -4.24 8.44
CA VAL A 504 18.07 -4.50 7.42
C VAL A 504 17.04 -3.37 7.38
N ALA A 505 16.53 -2.93 8.52
CA ALA A 505 15.55 -1.84 8.59
C ALA A 505 16.08 -0.53 7.99
N VAL A 506 17.31 -0.12 8.31
CA VAL A 506 17.89 1.12 7.76
C VAL A 506 18.12 1.02 6.25
N PHE A 507 18.77 -0.05 5.78
CA PHE A 507 19.09 -0.21 4.35
C PHE A 507 17.85 -0.49 3.48
N TYR A 508 16.77 -1.02 4.05
CA TYR A 508 15.49 -1.22 3.35
C TYR A 508 14.62 0.05 3.35
N THR A 509 14.56 0.79 4.45
CA THR A 509 13.67 1.96 4.57
C THR A 509 14.15 3.15 3.73
N LEU A 510 15.46 3.38 3.61
CA LEU A 510 15.98 4.53 2.86
C LEU A 510 15.60 4.53 1.37
N PRO A 511 15.79 3.43 0.59
CA PRO A 511 15.31 3.35 -0.79
C PRO A 511 13.78 3.42 -0.92
N VAL A 512 13.04 2.83 0.03
CA VAL A 512 11.56 2.83 0.04
C VAL A 512 11.03 4.26 0.09
N ILE A 513 11.51 5.07 1.04
CA ILE A 513 11.08 6.48 1.16
C ILE A 513 11.42 7.26 -0.13
N GLN A 514 12.62 7.06 -0.70
CA GLN A 514 13.00 7.72 -1.96
C GLN A 514 12.06 7.35 -3.12
N LEU A 515 11.75 6.06 -3.27
CA LEU A 515 10.88 5.56 -4.35
C LEU A 515 9.45 6.10 -4.21
N VAL A 516 8.89 6.01 -3.00
CA VAL A 516 7.53 6.44 -2.67
C VAL A 516 7.36 7.96 -2.89
N VAL A 517 8.30 8.78 -2.43
CA VAL A 517 8.26 10.24 -2.67
C VAL A 517 8.36 10.56 -4.16
N THR A 518 9.06 9.72 -4.95
CA THR A 518 9.14 9.88 -6.41
C THR A 518 7.80 9.55 -7.08
N TYR A 519 7.14 8.46 -6.69
CA TYR A 519 5.80 8.12 -7.18
C TYR A 519 4.74 9.16 -6.79
N GLN A 520 4.75 9.67 -5.56
CA GLN A 520 3.82 10.72 -5.12
C GLN A 520 3.99 12.02 -5.91
N ARG A 521 5.23 12.38 -6.27
CA ARG A 521 5.50 13.51 -7.17
C ARG A 521 5.01 13.24 -8.59
N LEU A 522 5.23 12.02 -9.11
CA LEU A 522 4.77 11.64 -10.43
C LEU A 522 3.23 11.65 -10.52
N LEU A 523 2.52 11.15 -9.51
CA LEU A 523 1.06 11.25 -9.38
C LEU A 523 0.61 12.72 -9.49
N ASN A 524 1.15 13.58 -8.64
CA ASN A 524 0.75 14.99 -8.56
C ASN A 524 1.13 15.81 -9.81
N GLN A 525 2.19 15.42 -10.54
CA GLN A 525 2.62 16.10 -11.77
C GLN A 525 1.93 15.59 -13.04
N SER A 526 1.59 14.30 -13.11
CA SER A 526 0.96 13.69 -14.30
C SER A 526 -0.56 13.67 -14.24
N GLY A 527 -1.15 13.95 -13.08
CA GLY A 527 -2.59 13.86 -12.84
C GLY A 527 -3.16 12.43 -12.84
N ASN A 528 -2.34 11.43 -13.13
CA ASN A 528 -2.76 10.06 -13.39
C ASN A 528 -3.08 9.28 -12.10
N GLN A 529 -4.36 9.18 -11.77
CA GLN A 529 -4.81 8.46 -10.57
C GLN A 529 -4.72 6.92 -10.69
N ASP A 530 -4.40 6.39 -11.87
CA ASP A 530 -4.24 4.95 -12.10
C ASP A 530 -2.85 4.43 -11.69
N LEU A 531 -1.92 5.32 -11.31
CA LEU A 531 -0.59 4.98 -10.79
C LEU A 531 -0.60 4.37 -9.38
N CYS A 532 -1.56 4.76 -8.53
CA CYS A 532 -1.68 4.33 -7.14
C CYS A 532 -3.08 3.77 -6.86
N TYR A 533 -3.15 2.65 -6.15
CA TYR A 533 -4.37 1.88 -5.90
C TYR A 533 -5.05 2.32 -4.59
N PHE A 534 -5.50 3.57 -4.53
CA PHE A 534 -6.19 4.11 -3.36
C PHE A 534 -7.66 3.67 -3.27
N ASN A 535 -8.18 3.58 -2.04
CA ASN A 535 -9.63 3.58 -1.81
C ASN A 535 -10.15 5.02 -1.94
N PHE A 536 -10.28 5.53 -3.17
CA PHE A 536 -10.65 6.92 -3.46
C PHE A 536 -11.98 7.40 -2.84
N LEU A 537 -12.84 6.49 -2.38
CA LEU A 537 -14.09 6.84 -1.67
C LEU A 537 -13.87 7.11 -0.16
N CYS A 538 -12.67 6.86 0.34
CA CYS A 538 -12.24 7.12 1.73
C CYS A 538 -10.80 7.69 1.78
N ALA A 539 -10.28 8.23 0.68
CA ALA A 539 -8.95 8.84 0.63
C ALA A 539 -9.03 10.32 1.02
N HIS A 540 -8.49 10.67 2.19
CA HIS A 540 -8.47 12.04 2.70
C HIS A 540 -7.09 12.69 2.52
N PRO A 541 -6.95 13.68 1.61
CA PRO A 541 -5.67 14.34 1.38
C PRO A 541 -5.33 15.29 2.53
N LEU A 542 -4.07 15.27 2.97
CA LEU A 542 -3.53 16.26 3.91
C LEU A 542 -2.08 16.62 3.55
N LEU A 543 -1.84 17.93 3.40
CA LEU A 543 -0.55 18.50 2.97
C LEU A 543 -0.10 17.94 1.62
N VAL A 544 0.94 17.09 1.60
CA VAL A 544 1.54 16.51 0.38
C VAL A 544 1.06 15.08 0.13
N LEU A 545 0.35 14.48 1.09
CA LEU A 545 -0.16 13.11 1.03
C LEU A 545 -1.59 13.11 0.49
N SER A 546 -1.83 12.33 -0.58
CA SER A 546 -3.16 12.16 -1.17
C SER A 546 -4.10 11.31 -0.29
N ASP A 547 -3.51 10.47 0.56
CA ASP A 547 -4.22 9.48 1.36
C ASP A 547 -3.60 9.40 2.77
N PHE A 548 -3.96 10.37 3.64
CA PHE A 548 -3.33 10.47 4.96
C PHE A 548 -3.83 9.43 5.94
N ASN A 549 -5.12 9.05 5.89
CA ASN A 549 -5.73 8.16 6.89
C ASN A 549 -5.08 6.78 6.91
N HIS A 550 -4.83 6.17 5.73
CA HIS A 550 -4.13 4.88 5.63
C HIS A 550 -2.65 4.94 6.04
N VAL A 551 -2.01 6.11 5.92
CA VAL A 551 -0.65 6.34 6.45
C VAL A 551 -0.69 6.50 7.98
N TYR A 552 -1.71 7.16 8.51
CA TYR A 552 -1.85 7.46 9.94
C TYR A 552 -2.30 6.26 10.78
N SER A 553 -3.13 5.37 10.23
CA SER A 553 -3.62 4.18 10.95
C SER A 553 -2.48 3.26 11.41
N ASN A 554 -1.37 3.26 10.67
CA ASN A 554 -0.13 2.56 10.98
C ASN A 554 0.66 3.07 12.20
N LEU A 555 0.30 4.24 12.76
CA LEU A 555 0.93 4.81 13.97
C LEU A 555 0.88 3.84 15.17
N GLY A 556 -0.14 2.97 15.23
CA GLY A 556 -0.32 1.98 16.29
C GLY A 556 0.88 1.04 16.46
N TYR A 557 1.42 0.51 15.35
CA TYR A 557 2.59 -0.38 15.37
C TYR A 557 3.83 0.30 15.95
N VAL A 558 4.06 1.57 15.58
CA VAL A 558 5.20 2.37 16.07
C VAL A 558 5.08 2.63 17.57
N LEU A 559 3.92 3.12 18.03
CA LEU A 559 3.69 3.42 19.44
C LEU A 559 3.75 2.16 20.31
N LEU A 560 3.04 1.09 19.93
CA LEU A 560 3.04 -0.15 20.71
C LEU A 560 4.39 -0.88 20.65
N GLY A 561 5.13 -0.77 19.54
CA GLY A 561 6.51 -1.25 19.43
C GLY A 561 7.46 -0.52 20.39
N LEU A 562 7.41 0.82 20.45
CA LEU A 562 8.19 1.61 21.41
C LEU A 562 7.81 1.29 22.87
N LEU A 563 6.52 1.10 23.16
CA LEU A 563 6.05 0.67 24.49
C LEU A 563 6.60 -0.72 24.86
N PHE A 564 6.63 -1.67 23.92
CA PHE A 564 7.22 -2.99 24.15
C PHE A 564 8.75 -2.91 24.38
N LEU A 565 9.48 -2.08 23.62
CA LEU A 565 10.91 -1.85 23.84
C LEU A 565 11.18 -1.30 25.26
N LEU A 566 10.33 -0.40 25.76
CA LEU A 566 10.39 0.12 27.12
C LEU A 566 10.10 -0.96 28.19
N GLN A 567 9.14 -1.86 27.93
CA GLN A 567 8.86 -3.02 28.78
C GLN A 567 10.04 -3.99 28.86
N VAL A 568 10.64 -4.34 27.71
CA VAL A 568 11.83 -5.19 27.61
C VAL A 568 13.01 -4.55 28.34
N TRP A 569 13.24 -3.25 28.19
CA TRP A 569 14.26 -2.51 28.92
C TRP A 569 14.06 -2.56 30.44
N ARG A 570 12.86 -2.28 30.94
CA ARG A 570 12.55 -2.36 32.38
C ARG A 570 12.76 -3.78 32.93
N ARG A 571 12.40 -4.82 32.15
CA ARG A 571 12.64 -6.23 32.50
C ARG A 571 14.14 -6.57 32.48
N GLN A 572 14.91 -6.03 31.54
CA GLN A 572 16.36 -6.20 31.48
C GLN A 572 17.06 -5.58 32.70
N GLN A 573 16.68 -4.36 33.11
CA GLN A 573 17.28 -3.72 34.30
C GLN A 573 16.99 -4.54 35.57
N ARG A 574 15.74 -5.00 35.75
CA ARG A 574 15.37 -5.92 36.84
C ARG A 574 16.18 -7.22 36.83
N HIS A 575 16.47 -7.77 35.66
CA HIS A 575 17.30 -8.98 35.52
C HIS A 575 18.79 -8.71 35.78
N ARG A 576 19.32 -7.53 35.40
CA ARG A 576 20.71 -7.14 35.70
C ARG A 576 20.93 -7.07 37.22
N ALA A 577 19.98 -6.50 37.95
CA ALA A 577 20.02 -6.36 39.42
C ALA A 577 19.93 -7.67 40.22
N ARG A 578 19.57 -8.81 39.62
CA ARG A 578 19.54 -10.12 40.31
C ARG A 578 20.92 -10.66 40.65
N GLY A 579 21.01 -11.51 41.67
CA GLY A 579 22.23 -12.23 42.04
C GLY A 579 22.72 -13.20 40.95
N ALA A 580 23.95 -13.72 41.07
CA ALA A 580 24.50 -14.70 40.13
C ALA A 580 23.70 -16.02 40.16
N VAL A 581 23.45 -16.57 41.35
CA VAL A 581 22.66 -17.80 41.56
C VAL A 581 21.23 -17.67 41.00
N GLU A 582 20.60 -16.50 41.18
CA GLU A 582 19.25 -16.24 40.64
C GLU A 582 19.19 -16.18 39.11
N LYS A 583 20.34 -15.99 38.43
CA LYS A 583 20.45 -15.99 36.96
C LYS A 583 20.62 -17.41 36.40
N GLU A 584 20.85 -18.40 37.24
CA GLU A 584 20.91 -19.83 36.88
C GLU A 584 19.54 -20.51 37.01
N LEU A 585 18.61 -19.91 37.75
CA LEU A 585 17.21 -20.33 37.84
C LEU A 585 16.41 -19.93 36.59
N GLY A 586 15.41 -20.75 36.25
CA GLY A 586 14.48 -20.50 35.14
C GLY A 586 15.10 -20.57 33.74
N ILE A 587 14.29 -20.20 32.75
CA ILE A 587 14.67 -20.17 31.33
C ILE A 587 15.63 -19.01 31.06
N PRO A 588 16.79 -19.24 30.41
CA PRO A 588 17.72 -18.19 30.01
C PRO A 588 17.05 -17.06 29.23
N GLN A 589 17.35 -15.80 29.57
CA GLN A 589 16.66 -14.62 28.98
C GLN A 589 17.46 -14.03 27.81
N HIS A 590 16.90 -14.12 26.59
CA HIS A 590 17.49 -13.62 25.36
C HIS A 590 17.01 -12.19 25.03
N PHE A 591 17.46 -11.19 25.80
CA PHE A 591 16.99 -9.80 25.64
C PHE A 591 17.25 -9.22 24.24
N GLY A 592 18.33 -9.58 23.56
CA GLY A 592 18.62 -9.08 22.22
C GLY A 592 17.58 -9.49 21.16
N LEU A 593 17.02 -10.71 21.26
CA LEU A 593 15.94 -11.14 20.38
C LEU A 593 14.62 -10.41 20.68
N LEU A 594 14.31 -10.18 21.96
CA LEU A 594 13.12 -9.42 22.35
C LEU A 594 13.20 -7.95 21.87
N TYR A 595 14.38 -7.33 21.93
CA TYR A 595 14.60 -6.03 21.30
C TYR A 595 14.47 -6.08 19.78
N ALA A 596 14.99 -7.13 19.12
CA ALA A 596 14.86 -7.31 17.68
C ALA A 596 13.38 -7.40 17.24
N MET A 597 12.53 -8.11 17.99
CA MET A 597 11.08 -8.16 17.75
C MET A 597 10.42 -6.78 17.89
N GLY A 598 10.78 -6.00 18.91
CA GLY A 598 10.24 -4.65 19.09
C GLY A 598 10.68 -3.66 18.01
N VAL A 599 11.93 -3.75 17.56
CA VAL A 599 12.43 -2.94 16.42
C VAL A 599 11.78 -3.38 15.10
N ALA A 600 11.56 -4.68 14.91
CA ALA A 600 10.83 -5.18 13.73
C ALA A 600 9.41 -4.61 13.67
N LEU A 601 8.65 -4.61 14.78
CA LEU A 601 7.30 -4.03 14.85
C LEU A 601 7.26 -2.51 14.58
N VAL A 602 8.25 -1.76 15.05
CA VAL A 602 8.38 -0.33 14.70
C VAL A 602 8.68 -0.14 13.22
N SER A 603 9.55 -0.99 12.64
CA SER A 603 9.91 -0.94 11.22
C SER A 603 8.74 -1.33 10.31
N GLU A 604 7.95 -2.33 10.72
CA GLU A 604 6.69 -2.78 10.10
C GLU A 604 5.73 -1.60 9.95
N GLY A 605 5.47 -0.85 11.04
CA GLY A 605 4.65 0.36 11.00
C GLY A 605 5.19 1.46 10.09
N MET A 606 6.51 1.68 10.06
CA MET A 606 7.13 2.70 9.20
C MET A 606 7.05 2.34 7.70
N LEU A 607 7.20 1.06 7.36
CA LEU A 607 7.24 0.59 5.97
C LEU A 607 5.84 0.37 5.39
N SER A 608 4.89 -0.10 6.20
CA SER A 608 3.46 -0.12 5.86
C SER A 608 2.94 1.31 5.61
N ALA A 609 3.25 2.25 6.52
CA ALA A 609 2.91 3.66 6.34
C ALA A 609 3.52 4.23 5.04
N ALA A 610 4.75 3.86 4.68
CA ALA A 610 5.37 4.27 3.43
C ALA A 610 4.71 3.64 2.19
N TYR A 611 4.29 2.38 2.25
CA TYR A 611 3.52 1.72 1.18
C TYR A 611 2.20 2.46 0.90
N HIS A 612 1.45 2.80 1.95
CA HIS A 612 0.15 3.47 1.83
C HIS A 612 0.19 4.89 1.25
N VAL A 613 1.37 5.53 1.14
CA VAL A 613 1.50 6.82 0.42
C VAL A 613 1.25 6.66 -1.09
N CYS A 614 1.61 5.53 -1.69
CA CYS A 614 1.22 5.17 -3.06
C CYS A 614 1.26 3.63 -3.21
N PRO A 615 0.14 2.95 -2.92
CA PRO A 615 0.07 1.49 -3.01
C PRO A 615 0.08 1.07 -4.47
N ASN A 616 0.99 0.15 -4.83
CA ASN A 616 1.10 -0.42 -6.18
C ASN A 616 1.79 -1.80 -6.08
N SER A 617 1.57 -2.66 -7.08
CA SER A 617 2.13 -4.02 -7.21
C SER A 617 3.65 -4.10 -6.95
N MET A 618 4.41 -3.13 -7.46
CA MET A 618 5.86 -3.05 -7.27
C MET A 618 6.29 -2.68 -5.84
N ASN A 619 5.41 -2.01 -5.08
CA ASN A 619 5.68 -1.50 -3.73
C ASN A 619 5.09 -2.38 -2.62
N PHE A 620 4.20 -3.34 -2.93
CA PHE A 620 3.51 -4.19 -1.95
C PHE A 620 4.44 -5.01 -1.03
N GLN A 621 5.67 -5.27 -1.49
CA GLN A 621 6.69 -5.96 -0.69
C GLN A 621 7.23 -5.11 0.48
N PHE A 622 6.96 -3.80 0.52
CA PHE A 622 7.42 -2.93 1.61
C PHE A 622 6.64 -3.19 2.91
N ASP A 623 5.32 -3.36 2.79
CA ASP A 623 4.43 -3.73 3.89
C ASP A 623 4.71 -5.18 4.36
N THR A 624 4.60 -6.14 3.43
CA THR A 624 4.66 -7.57 3.76
C THR A 624 6.02 -8.10 4.23
N SER A 625 7.15 -7.49 3.85
CA SER A 625 8.48 -8.05 4.17
C SER A 625 8.79 -8.04 5.67
N PHE A 626 8.40 -6.98 6.39
CA PHE A 626 8.60 -6.93 7.84
C PHE A 626 7.59 -7.78 8.60
N MET A 627 6.39 -7.99 8.07
CA MET A 627 5.48 -9.01 8.61
C MET A 627 6.12 -10.41 8.57
N TYR A 628 6.84 -10.76 7.49
CA TYR A 628 7.61 -12.01 7.42
C TYR A 628 8.76 -12.06 8.44
N VAL A 629 9.52 -10.96 8.56
CA VAL A 629 10.61 -10.82 9.55
C VAL A 629 10.05 -11.08 10.95
N THR A 630 8.99 -10.37 11.33
CA THR A 630 8.37 -10.48 12.65
C THR A 630 7.78 -11.88 12.89
N SER A 631 7.17 -12.51 11.87
CA SER A 631 6.70 -13.90 11.92
C SER A 631 7.80 -14.87 12.35
N VAL A 632 8.93 -14.85 11.63
CA VAL A 632 10.06 -15.77 11.84
C VAL A 632 10.76 -15.47 13.17
N LEU A 633 10.91 -14.20 13.55
CA LEU A 633 11.46 -13.83 14.85
C LEU A 633 10.58 -14.34 16.02
N CYS A 634 9.25 -14.32 15.88
CA CYS A 634 8.34 -14.90 16.87
C CYS A 634 8.52 -16.43 16.98
N MET A 635 8.57 -17.15 15.84
CA MET A 635 8.82 -18.59 15.84
C MET A 635 10.15 -18.94 16.52
N VAL A 636 11.23 -18.23 16.18
CA VAL A 636 12.56 -18.40 16.80
C VAL A 636 12.52 -18.06 18.29
N LYS A 637 11.75 -17.06 18.71
CA LYS A 637 11.58 -16.72 20.14
C LYS A 637 10.88 -17.83 20.91
N ILE A 638 9.87 -18.49 20.35
CA ILE A 638 9.20 -19.64 20.97
C ILE A 638 10.18 -20.83 21.08
N TYR A 639 10.90 -21.14 19.99
CA TYR A 639 11.87 -22.25 19.96
C TYR A 639 13.00 -22.07 20.98
N GLN A 640 13.60 -20.86 21.04
CA GLN A 640 14.66 -20.52 22.00
C GLN A 640 14.24 -20.65 23.47
N SER A 641 12.94 -20.53 23.82
CA SER A 641 12.51 -20.72 25.21
C SER A 641 12.85 -22.11 25.76
N ARG A 642 12.92 -23.16 24.91
CA ARG A 642 13.25 -24.53 25.34
C ARG A 642 14.58 -25.05 24.79
N HIS A 643 15.14 -24.39 23.77
CA HIS A 643 16.39 -24.78 23.11
C HIS A 643 17.40 -23.62 23.07
N PRO A 644 17.91 -23.13 24.23
CA PRO A 644 18.71 -21.91 24.28
C PRO A 644 20.06 -22.01 23.55
N ASP A 645 20.72 -23.17 23.57
CA ASP A 645 22.06 -23.33 22.98
C ASP A 645 22.07 -23.92 21.55
N ILE A 646 21.05 -24.72 21.19
CA ILE A 646 20.94 -25.44 19.90
C ILE A 646 20.37 -24.55 18.78
N ASN A 647 19.84 -23.37 19.09
CA ASN A 647 19.19 -22.50 18.12
C ASN A 647 20.14 -22.03 16.98
N ALA A 648 19.56 -21.82 15.79
CA ALA A 648 20.25 -21.26 14.63
C ALA A 648 21.04 -19.97 14.95
N ARG A 649 22.22 -19.83 14.34
CA ARG A 649 23.02 -18.60 14.36
C ARG A 649 22.23 -17.49 13.66
N ALA A 650 22.29 -16.25 14.16
CA ALA A 650 21.53 -15.12 13.61
C ALA A 650 21.66 -15.01 12.08
N HIS A 651 22.88 -15.05 11.55
CA HIS A 651 23.14 -14.97 10.10
C HIS A 651 22.46 -16.10 9.30
N ALA A 652 22.33 -17.31 9.85
CA ALA A 652 21.61 -18.39 9.18
C ALA A 652 20.10 -18.11 9.14
N THR A 653 19.53 -17.61 10.24
CA THR A 653 18.12 -17.20 10.31
C THR A 653 17.82 -16.08 9.31
N PHE A 654 18.67 -15.06 9.20
CA PHE A 654 18.52 -14.00 8.21
C PHE A 654 18.79 -14.47 6.78
N GLY A 655 19.64 -15.48 6.57
CA GLY A 655 19.81 -16.12 5.26
C GLY A 655 18.55 -16.86 4.78
N VAL A 656 17.89 -17.61 5.68
CA VAL A 656 16.58 -18.23 5.38
C VAL A 656 15.52 -17.17 5.13
N LEU A 657 15.51 -16.10 5.91
CA LEU A 657 14.58 -14.98 5.73
C LEU A 657 14.77 -14.27 4.39
N ALA A 658 16.03 -14.04 3.96
CA ALA A 658 16.35 -13.49 2.65
C ALA A 658 15.89 -14.43 1.51
N LEU A 659 16.01 -15.75 1.68
CA LEU A 659 15.46 -16.72 0.72
C LEU A 659 13.93 -16.67 0.64
N ILE A 660 13.24 -16.54 1.79
CA ILE A 660 11.78 -16.38 1.84
C ILE A 660 11.35 -15.10 1.11
N ILE A 661 12.02 -13.97 1.37
CA ILE A 661 11.75 -12.68 0.70
C ILE A 661 12.04 -12.79 -0.81
N PHE A 662 13.13 -13.46 -1.21
CA PHE A 662 13.44 -13.69 -2.63
C PHE A 662 12.39 -14.55 -3.35
N VAL A 663 11.89 -15.61 -2.71
CA VAL A 663 10.77 -16.40 -3.25
C VAL A 663 9.49 -15.55 -3.33
N GLY A 664 9.24 -14.67 -2.36
CA GLY A 664 8.20 -13.65 -2.40
C GLY A 664 8.30 -12.74 -3.64
N LEU A 665 9.47 -12.14 -3.85
CA LEU A 665 9.76 -11.27 -5.00
C LEU A 665 9.55 -11.98 -6.35
N VAL A 666 10.06 -13.21 -6.50
CA VAL A 666 9.88 -14.00 -7.74
C VAL A 666 8.40 -14.33 -7.96
N GLY A 667 7.65 -14.64 -6.90
CA GLY A 667 6.23 -14.89 -6.99
C GLY A 667 5.42 -13.65 -7.38
N VAL A 668 5.70 -12.49 -6.80
CA VAL A 668 5.01 -11.23 -7.16
C VAL A 668 5.31 -10.81 -8.60
N LEU A 669 6.54 -10.96 -9.07
CA LEU A 669 6.92 -10.59 -10.44
C LEU A 669 6.49 -11.62 -11.50
N ASN A 670 6.37 -12.91 -11.13
CA ASN A 670 6.24 -13.98 -12.12
C ASN A 670 5.48 -15.22 -11.58
N ALA A 671 4.24 -15.02 -11.10
CA ALA A 671 3.32 -16.03 -10.55
C ALA A 671 2.83 -17.09 -11.57
N ASN A 672 3.71 -17.67 -12.38
CA ASN A 672 3.35 -18.71 -13.35
C ASN A 672 2.90 -20.01 -12.68
N PHE A 673 2.11 -20.81 -13.42
CA PHE A 673 1.68 -22.14 -13.00
C PHE A 673 2.84 -23.05 -12.53
N TYR A 674 3.97 -23.03 -13.24
CA TYR A 674 5.18 -23.78 -12.86
C TYR A 674 5.80 -23.29 -11.54
N PHE A 675 5.73 -21.98 -11.26
CA PHE A 675 6.21 -21.42 -9.99
C PHE A 675 5.32 -21.89 -8.83
N TRP A 676 4.00 -21.89 -9.01
CA TRP A 676 3.06 -22.45 -8.03
C TRP A 676 3.31 -23.93 -7.73
N ILE A 677 3.52 -24.77 -8.75
CA ILE A 677 3.88 -26.19 -8.53
C ILE A 677 5.19 -26.31 -7.75
N ALA A 678 6.24 -25.58 -8.14
CA ALA A 678 7.55 -25.65 -7.49
C ALA A 678 7.48 -25.15 -6.03
N PHE A 679 6.75 -24.07 -5.77
CA PHE A 679 6.52 -23.55 -4.43
C PHE A 679 5.73 -24.53 -3.56
N THR A 680 4.63 -25.09 -4.05
CA THR A 680 3.84 -26.06 -3.28
C THR A 680 4.64 -27.32 -2.97
N ALA A 681 5.46 -27.82 -3.91
CA ALA A 681 6.39 -28.92 -3.63
C ALA A 681 7.42 -28.56 -2.55
N LEU A 682 8.05 -27.38 -2.65
CA LEU A 682 9.01 -26.87 -1.65
C LEU A 682 8.36 -26.71 -0.27
N HIS A 683 7.15 -26.15 -0.20
CA HIS A 683 6.40 -25.95 1.03
C HIS A 683 6.09 -27.29 1.71
N LEU A 684 5.49 -28.25 0.98
CA LEU A 684 5.15 -29.57 1.51
C LEU A 684 6.39 -30.35 1.97
N VAL A 685 7.49 -30.33 1.21
CA VAL A 685 8.76 -30.94 1.61
C VAL A 685 9.32 -30.28 2.86
N THR A 686 9.26 -28.94 2.97
CA THR A 686 9.72 -28.20 4.15
C THR A 686 8.90 -28.55 5.39
N CYS A 687 7.57 -28.59 5.28
CA CYS A 687 6.69 -29.02 6.36
C CYS A 687 6.99 -30.46 6.83
N LEU A 688 7.24 -31.38 5.89
CA LEU A 688 7.58 -32.76 6.18
C LEU A 688 8.95 -32.87 6.90
N VAL A 689 9.98 -32.18 6.40
CA VAL A 689 11.32 -32.16 7.04
C VAL A 689 11.25 -31.54 8.44
N MET A 690 10.56 -30.41 8.60
CA MET A 690 10.38 -29.76 9.90
C MET A 690 9.58 -30.64 10.87
N THR A 691 8.58 -31.38 10.38
CA THR A 691 7.81 -32.33 11.20
C THR A 691 8.70 -33.43 11.78
N PHE A 692 9.55 -34.05 10.96
CA PHE A 692 10.51 -35.05 11.45
C PHE A 692 11.55 -34.45 12.40
N GLN A 693 12.04 -33.23 12.12
CA GLN A 693 12.97 -32.55 13.02
C GLN A 693 12.33 -32.23 14.38
N ILE A 694 11.08 -31.76 14.42
CA ILE A 694 10.37 -31.47 15.67
C ILE A 694 10.05 -32.76 16.43
N TYR A 695 9.54 -33.80 15.76
CA TYR A 695 9.19 -35.08 16.40
C TYR A 695 10.38 -35.74 17.11
N TYR A 696 11.55 -35.74 16.45
CA TYR A 696 12.78 -36.33 16.95
C TYR A 696 13.74 -35.31 17.62
N LEU A 697 13.28 -34.11 18.00
CA LEU A 697 14.07 -33.10 18.72
C LEU A 697 15.42 -32.77 18.04
N GLY A 698 15.42 -32.61 16.71
CA GLY A 698 16.61 -32.28 15.90
C GLY A 698 17.64 -33.41 15.76
N ARG A 699 17.24 -34.66 16.04
CA ARG A 699 18.11 -35.86 15.94
C ARG A 699 17.94 -36.65 14.63
N PHE A 700 16.94 -36.32 13.82
CA PHE A 700 16.69 -37.00 12.55
C PHE A 700 17.65 -36.52 11.46
N ARG A 701 18.34 -37.47 10.81
CA ARG A 701 19.12 -37.26 9.58
C ARG A 701 18.48 -38.05 8.43
N LEU A 702 18.36 -37.41 7.27
CA LEU A 702 17.83 -38.01 6.04
C LEU A 702 18.94 -38.80 5.32
N ASP A 703 19.20 -40.03 5.78
CA ASP A 703 20.04 -40.97 5.01
C ASP A 703 19.19 -41.64 3.91
N GLY A 704 19.76 -41.91 2.73
CA GLY A 704 19.06 -42.62 1.65
C GLY A 704 18.51 -44.00 2.05
N GLY A 705 19.10 -44.64 3.06
CA GLY A 705 18.62 -45.90 3.65
C GLY A 705 17.45 -45.76 4.64
N VAL A 706 16.94 -44.56 4.93
CA VAL A 706 15.79 -44.38 5.85
C VAL A 706 14.49 -44.91 5.23
N VAL A 707 14.23 -44.64 3.95
CA VAL A 707 13.02 -45.13 3.26
C VAL A 707 12.99 -46.66 3.20
N TYR A 708 14.13 -47.29 2.90
CA TYR A 708 14.26 -48.75 2.89
C TYR A 708 14.08 -49.36 4.29
N ARG A 709 14.65 -48.74 5.34
CA ARG A 709 14.43 -49.14 6.74
C ARG A 709 12.96 -49.03 7.14
N ALA A 710 12.32 -47.89 6.88
CA ALA A 710 10.92 -47.65 7.20
C ALA A 710 9.98 -48.63 6.46
N ALA A 711 10.19 -48.88 5.16
CA ALA A 711 9.42 -49.84 4.39
C ALA A 711 9.59 -51.28 4.94
N ARG A 712 10.82 -51.69 5.26
CA ARG A 712 11.10 -53.00 5.86
C ARG A 712 10.46 -53.16 7.24
N GLU A 713 10.46 -52.11 8.05
CA GLU A 713 9.91 -52.11 9.41
C GLU A 713 8.37 -52.09 9.41
N LEU A 714 7.76 -51.35 8.46
CA LEU A 714 6.32 -51.38 8.20
C LEU A 714 5.83 -52.77 7.74
N VAL A 715 6.59 -53.43 6.84
CA VAL A 715 6.27 -54.78 6.35
C VAL A 715 6.46 -55.86 7.44
N THR A 716 7.47 -55.72 8.31
CA THR A 716 7.77 -56.75 9.33
C THR A 716 7.04 -56.57 10.65
N ARG A 717 6.64 -55.34 11.02
CA ARG A 717 5.92 -55.03 12.28
C ARG A 717 4.95 -53.85 12.12
N PRO A 718 3.85 -53.99 11.34
CA PRO A 718 2.95 -52.88 11.02
C PRO A 718 2.37 -52.18 12.25
N LEU A 719 1.92 -52.94 13.26
CA LEU A 719 1.36 -52.36 14.49
C LEU A 719 2.39 -51.56 15.30
N ALA A 720 3.64 -52.01 15.39
CA ALA A 720 4.70 -51.32 16.13
C ALA A 720 5.24 -50.09 15.36
N ALA A 721 5.21 -50.13 14.02
CA ALA A 721 5.57 -48.98 13.19
C ALA A 721 4.53 -47.85 13.25
N ILE A 722 3.25 -48.17 13.50
CA ILE A 722 2.14 -47.21 13.60
C ILE A 722 1.99 -46.64 15.02
N THR A 723 2.40 -47.35 16.08
CA THR A 723 2.34 -46.84 17.46
C THR A 723 3.31 -45.67 17.70
N PRO A 724 2.83 -44.44 17.99
CA PRO A 724 3.72 -43.28 18.14
C PRO A 724 4.46 -43.30 19.46
N THR A 725 5.79 -43.20 19.43
CA THR A 725 6.64 -43.12 20.64
C THR A 725 6.34 -41.90 21.52
N TYR A 726 5.86 -40.80 20.92
CA TYR A 726 5.40 -39.59 21.62
C TYR A 726 4.00 -39.18 21.16
N CYS A 727 2.97 -39.89 21.62
CA CYS A 727 1.57 -39.70 21.19
C CYS A 727 1.11 -38.22 21.18
N GLY A 728 1.33 -37.46 22.27
CA GLY A 728 0.93 -36.04 22.35
C GLY A 728 1.59 -35.14 21.31
N ARG A 729 2.88 -35.33 21.00
CA ARG A 729 3.56 -34.60 19.92
C ARG A 729 3.06 -35.05 18.54
N CYS A 730 2.81 -36.36 18.37
CA CYS A 730 2.31 -36.94 17.12
C CYS A 730 0.97 -36.32 16.70
N VAL A 731 -0.01 -36.28 17.61
CA VAL A 731 -1.35 -35.73 17.33
C VAL A 731 -1.28 -34.26 16.90
N LEU A 732 -0.52 -33.44 17.63
CA LEU A 732 -0.38 -32.01 17.31
C LEU A 732 0.34 -31.77 15.97
N LEU A 733 1.36 -32.59 15.65
CA LEU A 733 2.06 -32.50 14.36
C LEU A 733 1.18 -32.99 13.20
N VAL A 734 0.32 -33.98 13.39
CA VAL A 734 -0.67 -34.40 12.38
C VAL A 734 -1.64 -33.25 12.10
N ILE A 735 -2.18 -32.59 13.13
CA ILE A 735 -3.04 -31.40 12.97
C ILE A 735 -2.30 -30.31 12.19
N ALA A 736 -1.06 -29.99 12.56
CA ALA A 736 -0.26 -28.97 11.87
C ALA A 736 0.02 -29.31 10.39
N ASN A 737 0.24 -30.59 10.04
CA ASN A 737 0.39 -31.00 8.65
C ASN A 737 -0.93 -30.89 7.87
N LEU A 738 -2.05 -31.33 8.46
CA LEU A 738 -3.38 -31.20 7.84
C LEU A 738 -3.71 -29.73 7.54
N SER A 739 -3.41 -28.81 8.46
CA SER A 739 -3.58 -27.37 8.24
C SER A 739 -2.69 -26.84 7.11
N ASN A 740 -1.41 -27.22 7.05
CA ASN A 740 -0.52 -26.82 5.94
C ASN A 740 -0.97 -27.41 4.59
N TRP A 741 -1.45 -28.65 4.56
CA TRP A 741 -1.99 -29.27 3.34
C TRP A 741 -3.25 -28.55 2.85
N ALA A 742 -4.12 -28.11 3.76
CA ALA A 742 -5.29 -27.30 3.41
C ALA A 742 -4.91 -25.93 2.81
N ILE A 743 -3.91 -25.25 3.39
CA ILE A 743 -3.40 -23.97 2.85
C ILE A 743 -2.73 -24.18 1.48
N ALA A 744 -1.94 -25.25 1.32
CA ALA A 744 -1.32 -25.61 0.05
C ALA A 744 -2.36 -25.90 -1.05
N ALA A 745 -3.43 -26.63 -0.72
CA ALA A 745 -4.54 -26.88 -1.63
C ALA A 745 -5.29 -25.58 -1.99
N TYR A 746 -5.50 -24.68 -1.03
CA TYR A 746 -6.10 -23.36 -1.27
C TYR A 746 -5.27 -22.53 -2.27
N GLY A 747 -3.95 -22.44 -2.07
CA GLY A 747 -3.05 -21.72 -2.99
C GLY A 747 -3.11 -22.24 -4.44
N VAL A 748 -3.04 -23.57 -4.61
CA VAL A 748 -3.18 -24.22 -5.92
C VAL A 748 -4.60 -24.13 -6.49
N SER A 749 -5.64 -23.95 -5.67
CA SER A 749 -7.00 -23.76 -6.18
C SER A 749 -7.22 -22.37 -6.80
N GLN A 750 -6.64 -21.32 -6.19
CA GLN A 750 -6.89 -19.93 -6.59
C GLN A 750 -5.89 -19.38 -7.61
N HIS A 751 -4.64 -19.84 -7.60
CA HIS A 751 -3.55 -19.33 -8.48
C HIS A 751 -3.47 -17.79 -8.53
N SER A 752 -3.72 -17.10 -7.40
CA SER A 752 -3.78 -15.64 -7.35
C SER A 752 -2.41 -15.01 -7.66
N ARG A 753 -2.41 -13.87 -8.37
CA ARG A 753 -1.20 -13.05 -8.54
C ARG A 753 -0.69 -12.47 -7.21
N ASP A 754 -1.57 -12.32 -6.22
CA ASP A 754 -1.17 -12.05 -4.84
C ASP A 754 -0.57 -13.29 -4.17
N PHE A 755 0.68 -13.58 -4.53
CA PHE A 755 1.50 -14.61 -3.90
C PHE A 755 1.99 -14.18 -2.51
N ALA A 756 2.19 -12.89 -2.28
CA ALA A 756 2.78 -12.38 -1.05
C ALA A 756 1.83 -12.49 0.15
N SER A 757 0.52 -12.26 -0.02
CA SER A 757 -0.49 -12.58 1.01
C SER A 757 -0.63 -14.08 1.24
N HIS A 758 -0.47 -14.92 0.21
CA HIS A 758 -0.45 -16.38 0.40
C HIS A 758 0.75 -16.83 1.24
N LEU A 759 1.94 -16.29 0.97
CA LEU A 759 3.14 -16.55 1.79
C LEU A 759 2.98 -16.04 3.23
N LEU A 760 2.32 -14.88 3.43
CA LEU A 760 1.98 -14.36 4.75
C LEU A 760 1.05 -15.32 5.50
N LEU A 761 -0.02 -15.80 4.85
CA LEU A 761 -0.98 -16.75 5.41
C LEU A 761 -0.29 -18.04 5.88
N VAL A 762 0.66 -18.57 5.10
CA VAL A 762 1.48 -19.73 5.47
C VAL A 762 2.30 -19.44 6.73
N LEU A 763 3.00 -18.31 6.80
CA LEU A 763 3.85 -17.96 7.95
C LEU A 763 3.05 -17.69 9.22
N MET A 764 1.98 -16.90 9.14
CA MET A 764 1.08 -16.59 10.24
C MET A 764 0.39 -17.85 10.78
N SER A 765 -0.17 -18.69 9.91
CA SER A 765 -0.84 -19.94 10.33
C SER A 765 0.11 -20.87 11.08
N ASN A 766 1.35 -21.02 10.60
CA ASN A 766 2.36 -21.81 11.31
C ASN A 766 2.79 -21.18 12.64
N LEU A 767 2.80 -19.84 12.76
CA LEU A 767 3.09 -19.16 14.02
C LEU A 767 1.98 -19.41 15.07
N PHE A 768 0.71 -19.36 14.67
CA PHE A 768 -0.41 -19.69 15.55
C PHE A 768 -0.39 -21.17 15.96
N LEU A 769 -0.20 -22.09 15.00
CA LEU A 769 -0.08 -23.53 15.29
C LEU A 769 1.08 -23.82 16.25
N TYR A 770 2.23 -23.15 16.08
CA TYR A 770 3.39 -23.37 16.95
C TYR A 770 3.20 -22.76 18.35
N THR A 771 2.52 -21.61 18.44
CA THR A 771 2.11 -21.00 19.72
C THR A 771 1.12 -21.90 20.46
N LEU A 772 0.12 -22.44 19.76
CA LEU A 772 -0.85 -23.39 20.32
C LEU A 772 -0.15 -24.67 20.80
N PHE A 773 0.75 -25.24 19.99
CA PHE A 773 1.60 -26.37 20.38
C PHE A 773 2.37 -26.08 21.67
N TYR A 774 2.99 -24.89 21.79
CA TYR A 774 3.72 -24.50 22.99
C TYR A 774 2.84 -24.45 24.23
N ILE A 775 1.65 -23.84 24.14
CA ILE A 775 0.68 -23.75 25.24
C ILE A 775 0.19 -25.14 25.64
N VAL A 776 -0.23 -25.97 24.68
CA VAL A 776 -0.74 -27.32 24.96
C VAL A 776 0.34 -28.20 25.60
N MET A 777 1.57 -28.17 25.08
CA MET A 777 2.67 -28.96 25.65
C MET A 777 3.05 -28.51 27.06
N LYS A 778 2.94 -27.21 27.38
CA LYS A 778 3.11 -26.66 28.73
C LYS A 778 2.05 -27.20 29.70
N LEU A 779 0.78 -27.25 29.27
CA LEU A 779 -0.34 -27.82 30.05
C LEU A 779 -0.19 -29.34 30.25
N LEU A 780 0.20 -30.10 29.21
CA LEU A 780 0.42 -31.55 29.29
C LEU A 780 1.54 -31.92 30.28
N HIS A 781 2.58 -31.10 30.41
CA HIS A 781 3.65 -31.26 31.40
C HIS A 781 3.29 -30.72 32.80
N ARG A 782 2.03 -30.30 33.02
CA ARG A 782 1.52 -29.74 34.28
C ARG A 782 2.25 -28.45 34.74
N GLU A 783 2.80 -27.67 33.81
CA GLU A 783 3.33 -26.34 34.13
C GLU A 783 2.19 -25.32 34.24
N THR A 784 2.02 -24.71 35.41
CA THR A 784 0.95 -23.73 35.65
C THR A 784 1.25 -22.37 35.01
N ILE A 785 0.32 -21.88 34.18
CA ILE A 785 0.40 -20.53 33.58
C ILE A 785 -0.17 -19.50 34.56
N ARG A 786 0.49 -18.34 34.72
CA ARG A 786 0.05 -17.27 35.62
C ARG A 786 -1.18 -16.54 35.09
N TRP A 787 -2.04 -16.03 35.98
CA TRP A 787 -3.32 -15.40 35.62
C TRP A 787 -3.16 -14.25 34.59
N TYR A 788 -2.15 -13.40 34.72
CA TYR A 788 -1.93 -12.29 33.80
C TYR A 788 -1.47 -12.76 32.41
N SER A 789 -0.78 -13.89 32.31
CA SER A 789 -0.46 -14.51 31.02
C SER A 789 -1.69 -15.13 30.36
N TRP A 790 -2.64 -15.66 31.13
CA TRP A 790 -3.95 -16.07 30.59
C TRP A 790 -4.74 -14.89 30.02
N VAL A 791 -4.70 -13.72 30.65
CA VAL A 791 -5.30 -12.49 30.10
C VAL A 791 -4.65 -12.12 28.76
N TYR A 792 -3.31 -12.13 28.67
CA TYR A 792 -2.64 -11.88 27.38
C TYR A 792 -2.93 -12.94 26.32
N ILE A 793 -3.04 -14.23 26.67
CA ILE A 793 -3.45 -15.30 25.75
C ILE A 793 -4.85 -15.03 25.20
N ALA A 794 -5.82 -14.75 26.08
CA ALA A 794 -7.21 -14.48 25.68
C ALA A 794 -7.31 -13.24 24.79
N LEU A 795 -6.69 -12.12 25.17
CA LEU A 795 -6.65 -10.90 24.37
C LEU A 795 -5.96 -11.13 23.01
N THR A 796 -4.87 -11.89 22.97
CA THR A 796 -4.16 -12.23 21.74
C THR A 796 -5.09 -12.90 20.72
N TYR A 797 -5.73 -14.02 21.10
CA TYR A 797 -6.57 -14.75 20.16
C TYR A 797 -7.87 -14.01 19.80
N SER A 798 -8.52 -13.33 20.76
CA SER A 798 -9.74 -12.56 20.48
C SER A 798 -9.50 -11.39 19.54
N VAL A 799 -8.43 -10.62 19.74
CA VAL A 799 -8.12 -9.46 18.88
C VAL A 799 -7.58 -9.92 17.52
N TRP A 800 -6.81 -11.01 17.44
CA TRP A 800 -6.42 -11.60 16.15
C TRP A 800 -7.61 -12.08 15.33
N PHE A 801 -8.60 -12.72 15.96
CA PHE A 801 -9.82 -13.14 15.27
C PHE A 801 -10.62 -11.94 14.74
N GLY A 802 -10.78 -10.89 15.55
CA GLY A 802 -11.40 -9.63 15.11
C GLY A 802 -10.62 -8.94 13.99
N SER A 803 -9.30 -8.87 14.08
CA SER A 803 -8.41 -8.33 13.04
C SER A 803 -8.54 -9.11 11.73
N SER A 804 -8.61 -10.45 11.79
CA SER A 804 -8.73 -11.32 10.61
C SER A 804 -10.03 -11.11 9.82
N TYR A 805 -11.12 -10.69 10.48
CA TYR A 805 -12.36 -10.32 9.80
C TYR A 805 -12.15 -9.11 8.89
N PHE A 806 -11.51 -8.05 9.39
CA PHE A 806 -11.24 -6.84 8.61
C PHE A 806 -10.18 -7.06 7.52
N TYR A 807 -9.18 -7.92 7.74
CA TYR A 807 -8.18 -8.28 6.73
C TYR A 807 -8.79 -8.94 5.47
N LEU A 808 -9.88 -9.70 5.65
CA LEU A 808 -10.58 -10.35 4.55
C LEU A 808 -11.52 -9.39 3.80
N ASP A 809 -11.85 -8.23 4.39
CA ASP A 809 -12.78 -7.24 3.82
C ASP A 809 -12.03 -6.19 2.99
N GLN A 810 -11.44 -6.66 1.89
CA GLN A 810 -10.57 -5.87 1.00
C GLN A 810 -11.33 -4.72 0.30
N SER A 811 -10.87 -3.48 0.52
CA SER A 811 -11.34 -2.28 -0.19
C SER A 811 -10.59 -2.04 -1.51
N THR A 812 -9.34 -2.52 -1.64
CA THR A 812 -8.48 -2.36 -2.83
C THR A 812 -7.81 -3.68 -3.22
N ASN A 813 -7.46 -3.85 -4.50
CA ASN A 813 -6.77 -5.04 -4.99
C ASN A 813 -5.79 -4.71 -6.13
N TRP A 814 -4.50 -4.72 -5.82
CA TRP A 814 -3.40 -4.42 -6.75
C TRP A 814 -3.13 -5.53 -7.79
N ALA A 815 -3.74 -6.71 -7.65
CA ALA A 815 -3.59 -7.81 -8.60
C ALA A 815 -4.47 -7.67 -9.87
N LEU A 816 -5.43 -6.74 -9.81
CA LEU A 816 -6.35 -6.36 -10.90
C LEU A 816 -5.90 -5.04 -11.54
N THR A 817 -6.58 -4.58 -12.60
CA THR A 817 -6.33 -3.23 -13.15
C THR A 817 -6.78 -2.13 -12.18
N PRO A 818 -6.32 -0.87 -12.34
CA PRO A 818 -6.80 0.26 -11.55
C PRO A 818 -8.33 0.43 -11.66
N ALA A 819 -8.87 0.30 -12.88
CA ALA A 819 -10.31 0.37 -13.18
C ALA A 819 -11.14 -0.75 -12.54
N GLN A 820 -10.58 -1.96 -12.38
CA GLN A 820 -11.22 -3.09 -11.71
C GLN A 820 -11.12 -2.95 -10.18
N SER A 821 -9.95 -2.54 -9.65
CA SER A 821 -9.78 -2.31 -8.21
C SER A 821 -10.73 -1.22 -7.67
N ARG A 822 -11.14 -0.24 -8.49
CA ARG A 822 -12.12 0.79 -8.06
C ARG A 822 -13.52 0.23 -7.80
N GLN A 823 -13.85 -0.96 -8.31
CA GLN A 823 -15.15 -1.61 -8.04
C GLN A 823 -15.30 -2.01 -6.57
N SER A 824 -14.19 -2.34 -5.88
CA SER A 824 -14.19 -2.70 -4.46
C SER A 824 -14.07 -1.51 -3.50
N ASN A 825 -13.83 -0.29 -4.01
CA ASN A 825 -13.72 0.91 -3.19
C ASN A 825 -15.00 1.14 -2.37
N ARG A 826 -14.85 1.62 -1.13
CA ARG A 826 -15.95 1.85 -0.20
C ARG A 826 -15.78 3.16 0.55
N VAL A 827 -16.91 3.79 0.88
CA VAL A 827 -16.96 4.93 1.80
C VAL A 827 -16.41 4.58 3.18
N CYS A 828 -15.89 5.56 3.90
CA CYS A 828 -15.34 5.36 5.24
C CYS A 828 -16.38 4.75 6.20
N SER A 829 -15.94 3.82 7.04
CA SER A 829 -16.83 3.06 7.94
C SER A 829 -16.77 3.57 9.39
N LEU A 830 -15.61 4.06 9.82
CA LEU A 830 -15.31 4.42 11.20
C LEU A 830 -14.96 5.91 11.30
N LEU A 831 -15.78 6.65 12.06
CA LEU A 831 -15.62 8.09 12.31
C LEU A 831 -15.53 8.96 11.04
N GLN A 832 -16.08 8.50 9.91
CA GLN A 832 -15.99 9.13 8.58
C GLN A 832 -14.56 9.36 8.07
N LEU A 833 -13.54 8.77 8.71
CA LEU A 833 -12.12 8.94 8.36
C LEU A 833 -11.40 7.63 8.03
N TYR A 834 -11.85 6.51 8.59
CA TYR A 834 -11.15 5.22 8.49
C TYR A 834 -12.01 4.15 7.81
N ASP A 835 -11.39 3.32 6.98
CA ASP A 835 -12.03 2.18 6.30
C ASP A 835 -11.84 0.84 7.06
N SER A 836 -12.17 -0.30 6.43
CA SER A 836 -11.96 -1.64 7.01
C SER A 836 -10.48 -1.99 7.17
N HIS A 837 -9.61 -1.54 6.26
CA HIS A 837 -8.17 -1.78 6.27
C HIS A 837 -7.46 -0.96 7.36
N ASP A 838 -7.93 0.27 7.60
CA ASP A 838 -7.50 1.07 8.75
C ASP A 838 -7.88 0.42 10.10
N ALA A 839 -9.10 -0.10 10.21
CA ALA A 839 -9.54 -0.87 11.37
C ALA A 839 -8.72 -2.16 11.56
N TRP A 840 -8.29 -2.81 10.47
CA TRP A 840 -7.35 -3.92 10.51
C TRP A 840 -6.01 -3.49 11.14
N HIS A 841 -5.37 -2.42 10.68
CA HIS A 841 -4.11 -1.88 11.23
C HIS A 841 -4.18 -1.57 12.74
N PHE A 842 -5.31 -1.02 13.21
CA PHE A 842 -5.52 -0.76 14.64
C PHE A 842 -5.62 -2.06 15.46
N LEU A 843 -6.31 -3.08 14.95
CA LEU A 843 -6.50 -4.34 15.66
C LEU A 843 -5.28 -5.26 15.57
N SER A 844 -4.60 -5.33 14.43
CA SER A 844 -3.39 -6.14 14.23
C SER A 844 -2.23 -5.63 15.08
N SER A 845 -2.00 -4.32 15.14
CA SER A 845 -0.96 -3.71 15.99
C SER A 845 -1.20 -4.00 17.49
N ALA A 846 -2.46 -3.93 17.94
CA ALA A 846 -2.84 -4.35 19.29
C ALA A 846 -2.67 -5.87 19.52
N ALA A 847 -3.08 -6.71 18.56
CA ALA A 847 -2.92 -8.16 18.63
C ALA A 847 -1.44 -8.59 18.70
N MET A 848 -0.57 -7.92 17.93
CA MET A 848 0.88 -8.12 17.96
C MET A 848 1.48 -7.70 19.29
N PHE A 849 1.08 -6.56 19.85
CA PHE A 849 1.50 -6.12 21.17
C PHE A 849 1.09 -7.11 22.28
N PHE A 850 -0.14 -7.64 22.23
CA PHE A 850 -0.58 -8.69 23.16
C PHE A 850 0.17 -10.01 22.95
N SER A 851 0.43 -10.40 21.69
CA SER A 851 1.24 -11.58 21.34
C SER A 851 2.65 -11.48 21.94
N PHE A 852 3.30 -10.31 21.80
CA PHE A 852 4.63 -10.05 22.33
C PHE A 852 4.64 -10.08 23.87
N ASN A 853 3.62 -9.52 24.52
CA ASN A 853 3.46 -9.58 25.98
C ASN A 853 3.18 -11.01 26.48
N MET A 854 2.43 -11.80 25.71
CA MET A 854 2.26 -13.24 25.95
C MET A 854 3.62 -13.95 25.89
N TYR A 855 4.39 -13.82 24.79
CA TYR A 855 5.73 -14.43 24.67
C TYR A 855 6.73 -13.94 25.74
N LEU A 856 6.57 -12.72 26.25
CA LEU A 856 7.38 -12.16 27.32
C LEU A 856 7.05 -12.76 28.70
N THR A 857 5.79 -13.16 28.94
CA THR A 857 5.28 -13.53 30.26
C THR A 857 4.96 -15.01 30.45
N ILE A 858 4.73 -15.77 29.36
CA ILE A 858 4.23 -17.16 29.39
C ILE A 858 5.06 -18.12 30.27
N ASP A 859 6.36 -17.87 30.41
CA ASP A 859 7.28 -18.67 31.23
C ASP A 859 7.67 -18.02 32.58
N ASP A 860 7.00 -16.94 33.00
CA ASP A 860 7.25 -16.28 34.29
C ASP A 860 7.00 -17.21 35.50
N ASN A 861 6.19 -18.26 35.33
CA ASN A 861 5.98 -19.30 36.34
C ASN A 861 7.28 -20.05 36.67
N LEU A 862 8.16 -20.26 35.69
CA LEU A 862 9.42 -20.98 35.83
C LEU A 862 10.57 -20.12 36.36
N ALA A 863 10.38 -18.82 36.57
CA ALA A 863 11.46 -17.87 36.86
C ALA A 863 12.23 -18.09 38.18
N ARG A 864 11.82 -19.07 39.02
CA ARG A 864 12.50 -19.53 40.24
C ARG A 864 12.77 -21.04 40.26
N VAL A 865 12.46 -21.76 39.18
CA VAL A 865 12.58 -23.22 39.11
C VAL A 865 13.99 -23.59 38.62
N PRO A 866 14.69 -24.56 39.26
CA PRO A 866 15.97 -25.05 38.76
C PRO A 866 15.86 -25.64 37.35
N ARG A 867 16.82 -25.34 36.47
CA ARG A 867 16.80 -25.81 35.06
C ARG A 867 16.79 -27.34 34.90
N SER A 868 17.20 -28.08 35.93
CA SER A 868 17.12 -29.54 36.01
C SER A 868 15.69 -30.08 36.01
N ASN A 869 14.72 -29.24 36.41
CA ASN A 869 13.32 -29.63 36.60
C ASN A 869 12.41 -29.09 35.49
N ILE A 870 12.96 -28.33 34.53
CA ILE A 870 12.23 -27.75 33.40
C ILE A 870 12.38 -28.70 32.21
N MET A 871 11.27 -29.27 31.74
CA MET A 871 11.26 -30.20 30.61
C MET A 871 11.46 -29.47 29.27
N VAL A 872 12.14 -30.14 28.34
CA VAL A 872 12.29 -29.75 26.93
C VAL A 872 11.29 -30.53 26.09
N PHE A 873 10.59 -29.85 25.16
CA PHE A 873 9.58 -30.50 24.34
C PHE A 873 9.44 -29.98 22.91
#